data_AF-A0A834ATI9-F1
#
_entry.id   AF-A0A834ATI9-F1
#
_cell.length_a   1.000
_cell.length_b   1.000
_cell.length_c   1.000
_cell.angle_alpha   90.00
_cell.angle_beta   90.00
_cell.angle_gamma   90.00
#
_symmetry.space_group_name_H-M   'P 1'
#
loop_
_entity.id
_entity.type
_entity.pdbx_description
1 polymer ?
#
loop_
_entity_poly.entity_id
_entity_poly.type
_entity_poly.pdbx_seq_one_letter_code
_entity_poly.pdbx_strand_id
1 'polypeptide(L)'
;MVMRHLEQATHPPLMEVFLSILHSLFFIVPHMKEKFSKKLAASSFIRLTLELKARFCSGLSHSALNQVCSSFLCCLCINLLSALEKTEPLSQEELSAVSEVLQHGLPQISSRSPESLAFLSDCQYVEGSARQRQYCILLLFYLAYLHEDRFVSEADLFVAVQSFLLSLQDQGEHPPLLVFRASIYLLAVCQDKDNALDEAVVSAIRKFLEGIPDLHLIYTHHPLLLRFFLSYPELMSRFGHRVLELWFSWEDSSCEELDDSPSAGQPTLPASLAALFHILRSSPSILLILLDLIYSSPVDVARKVLIVLRTFLRRNEDVQVGGLIRGHFLLILQHLLVEHGASPSEASGNLPLLLSLLSLVQLRNESGQELDSVAMKLLHQVSKLCGECSPTDTDILQPSFNFLYWSLHQTTPGSQRRAAAVLLSSTSLIELLEKMLALTWAEEGSPRTTVLCSAWLLTASFSAQQHSGSLQVHQTLSVELDQVLKALSFPKKKAALLSAAILRFLRTALQQSFSSALVTLVPSGVRPSPAAEDTVLAPLGTSQVLSLVIGLQNLLVQKDPLLSHACVGCLEALLDYLHARNPDMALHVASQPWNRFLLFTLLDAGENSFLRPEILRLMTLFVRFQSSSILSHEEVGLVLQGAALADLSALSNSTLQALRGFLLQVQGMGLPADCSVAQTLQASLEGLSTRAASTQPPLQDMLCLGGVAVSLSHIRG
;
A
#
# COMPACT_ATOMS: atom_id res chain seq x y z
N MET A 1 43.65 -1.70 18.34
CA MET A 1 45.08 -1.49 18.67
C MET A 1 45.44 -2.10 20.02
N VAL A 2 44.67 -1.85 21.09
CA VAL A 2 44.92 -2.42 22.44
C VAL A 2 44.90 -3.96 22.46
N MET A 3 43.93 -4.62 21.82
CA MET A 3 43.86 -6.10 21.74
C MET A 3 45.07 -6.75 21.02
N ARG A 4 45.67 -6.08 20.03
CA ARG A 4 46.88 -6.57 19.33
C ARG A 4 48.12 -6.59 20.22
N HIS A 5 48.14 -5.80 21.31
CA HIS A 5 49.23 -5.77 22.28
C HIS A 5 48.95 -6.64 23.52
N LEU A 6 47.76 -7.24 23.64
CA LEU A 6 47.41 -8.12 24.76
C LEU A 6 48.14 -9.48 24.68
N GLU A 7 48.45 -9.95 23.47
CA GLU A 7 49.29 -11.13 23.26
C GLU A 7 50.72 -10.93 23.80
N GLN A 8 51.15 -9.67 23.97
CA GLN A 8 52.45 -9.27 24.52
C GLN A 8 52.38 -8.83 26.00
N ALA A 9 51.19 -8.79 26.61
CA ALA A 9 51.02 -8.34 27.99
C ALA A 9 51.42 -9.46 28.96
N THR A 10 52.65 -9.41 29.48
CA THR A 10 53.25 -10.44 30.35
C THR A 10 53.25 -10.09 31.85
N HIS A 11 52.87 -8.86 32.24
CA HIS A 11 53.02 -8.36 33.62
C HIS A 11 51.67 -8.04 34.30
N PRO A 12 51.17 -8.89 35.22
CA PRO A 12 49.95 -8.66 35.99
C PRO A 12 49.88 -7.32 36.74
N PRO A 13 50.96 -6.82 37.39
CA PRO A 13 50.91 -5.55 38.12
C PRO A 13 50.68 -4.32 37.23
N LEU A 14 51.17 -4.34 35.98
CA LEU A 14 50.94 -3.23 35.04
C LEU A 14 49.47 -3.19 34.60
N MET A 15 48.85 -4.36 34.40
CA MET A 15 47.43 -4.45 34.06
C MET A 15 46.54 -4.03 35.23
N GLU A 16 46.96 -4.32 36.47
CA GLU A 16 46.29 -3.87 37.69
C GLU A 16 46.26 -2.33 37.77
N VAL A 17 47.42 -1.68 37.60
CA VAL A 17 47.51 -0.21 37.59
C VAL A 17 46.68 0.38 36.45
N PHE A 18 46.74 -0.20 35.25
CA PHE A 18 45.98 0.27 34.09
C PHE A 18 44.47 0.23 34.33
N LEU A 19 43.92 -0.90 34.78
CA LEU A 19 42.50 -1.04 35.08
C LEU A 19 42.07 -0.21 36.29
N SER A 20 42.95 -0.03 37.27
CA SER A 20 42.71 0.84 38.42
C SER A 20 42.55 2.30 37.98
N ILE A 21 43.42 2.80 37.08
CA ILE A 21 43.30 4.15 36.50
C ILE A 21 41.97 4.28 35.77
N LEU A 22 41.62 3.32 34.91
CA LEU A 22 40.34 3.35 34.18
C LEU A 22 39.13 3.33 35.12
N HIS A 23 39.20 2.56 36.19
CA HIS A 23 38.16 2.53 37.22
C HIS A 23 38.04 3.88 37.95
N SER A 24 39.17 4.49 38.34
CA SER A 24 39.19 5.81 38.99
C SER A 24 38.61 6.91 38.10
N LEU A 25 38.77 6.83 36.78
CA LEU A 25 38.22 7.81 35.84
C LEU A 25 36.68 7.89 35.90
N PHE A 26 35.99 6.80 36.25
CA PHE A 26 34.55 6.86 36.49
C PHE A 26 34.22 7.82 37.63
N PHE A 27 34.98 7.82 38.72
CA PHE A 27 34.71 8.67 39.89
C PHE A 27 35.20 10.12 39.72
N ILE A 28 36.33 10.31 39.02
CA ILE A 28 36.93 11.62 38.81
C ILE A 28 36.11 12.47 37.82
N VAL A 29 35.48 11.85 36.81
CA VAL A 29 34.76 12.57 35.74
C VAL A 29 33.32 12.04 35.61
N PRO A 30 32.42 12.34 36.57
CA PRO A 30 31.08 11.74 36.62
C PRO A 30 30.20 12.08 35.42
N HIS A 31 30.34 13.28 34.84
CA HIS A 31 29.55 13.74 33.70
C HIS A 31 29.90 13.04 32.37
N MET A 32 31.04 12.34 32.29
CA MET A 32 31.45 11.59 31.09
C MET A 32 31.27 10.07 31.25
N LYS A 33 30.81 9.59 32.41
CA LYS A 33 30.69 8.15 32.72
C LYS A 33 29.98 7.36 31.62
N GLU A 34 28.85 7.87 31.14
CA GLU A 34 28.05 7.22 30.10
C GLU A 34 28.79 7.14 28.76
N LYS A 35 29.24 8.28 28.23
CA LYS A 35 29.95 8.34 26.94
C LYS A 35 31.24 7.52 26.98
N PHE A 36 31.95 7.56 28.11
CA PHE A 36 33.15 6.78 28.35
C PHE A 36 32.85 5.28 28.38
N SER A 37 31.79 4.87 29.09
CA SER A 37 31.36 3.46 29.15
C SER A 37 30.99 2.92 27.76
N LYS A 38 30.18 3.65 27.00
CA LYS A 38 29.80 3.28 25.61
C LYS A 38 31.04 3.12 24.73
N LYS A 39 32.03 4.00 24.87
CA LYS A 39 33.26 3.93 24.07
C LYS A 39 34.17 2.77 24.46
N LEU A 40 34.28 2.47 25.76
CA LEU A 40 35.04 1.32 26.26
C LEU A 40 34.40 0.01 25.78
N ALA A 41 33.07 -0.12 25.89
CA ALA A 41 32.35 -1.29 25.41
C ALA A 41 32.54 -1.52 23.90
N ALA A 42 32.35 -0.48 23.08
CA ALA A 42 32.59 -0.53 21.63
C ALA A 42 34.07 -0.77 21.25
N SER A 43 35.00 -0.63 22.20
CA SER A 43 36.43 -0.90 22.01
C SER A 43 36.86 -2.27 22.57
N SER A 44 35.89 -3.14 22.88
CA SER A 44 36.08 -4.49 23.38
C SER A 44 36.69 -4.62 24.77
N PHE A 45 36.44 -3.65 25.66
CA PHE A 45 36.99 -3.71 27.03
C PHE A 45 36.31 -4.74 27.93
N ILE A 46 35.10 -5.22 27.59
CA ILE A 46 34.44 -6.30 28.33
C ILE A 46 35.20 -7.60 28.07
N ARG A 47 35.39 -7.94 26.79
CA ARG A 47 36.21 -9.08 26.35
C ARG A 47 37.63 -9.03 26.91
N LEU A 48 38.30 -7.88 26.77
CA LEU A 48 39.66 -7.66 27.26
C LEU A 48 39.81 -8.01 28.74
N THR A 49 38.88 -7.52 29.58
CA THR A 49 38.95 -7.71 31.03
C THR A 49 38.66 -9.16 31.42
N LEU A 50 37.75 -9.84 30.72
CA LEU A 50 37.48 -11.27 30.93
C LEU A 50 38.67 -12.14 30.51
N GLU A 51 39.31 -11.84 29.37
CA GLU A 51 40.53 -12.55 28.94
C GLU A 51 41.68 -12.36 29.93
N LEU A 52 41.85 -11.15 30.49
CA LEU A 52 42.84 -10.88 31.54
C LEU A 52 42.56 -11.70 32.81
N LYS A 53 41.31 -11.75 33.27
CA LYS A 53 40.91 -12.57 34.42
C LYS A 53 41.16 -14.06 34.16
N ALA A 54 40.80 -14.57 32.98
CA ALA A 54 41.02 -15.98 32.64
C ALA A 54 42.51 -16.36 32.54
N ARG A 55 43.37 -15.44 32.09
CA ARG A 55 44.82 -15.68 31.96
C ARG A 55 45.57 -15.61 33.28
N PHE A 56 45.25 -14.66 34.17
CA PHE A 56 46.07 -14.36 35.35
C PHE A 56 45.42 -14.71 36.69
N CYS A 57 44.08 -14.84 36.74
CA CYS A 57 43.33 -15.00 37.99
C CYS A 57 42.78 -16.42 38.20
N SER A 58 43.19 -17.40 37.40
CA SER A 58 42.78 -18.80 37.57
C SER A 58 43.45 -19.43 38.80
N GLY A 59 42.65 -19.90 39.77
CA GLY A 59 43.15 -20.64 40.94
C GLY A 59 43.76 -19.80 42.07
N LEU A 60 43.05 -18.77 42.57
CA LEU A 60 43.45 -17.86 43.66
C LEU A 60 44.70 -16.99 43.39
N SER A 61 45.33 -17.09 42.22
CA SER A 61 46.43 -16.22 41.82
C SER A 61 45.96 -14.77 41.59
N HIS A 62 46.79 -13.80 41.97
CA HIS A 62 46.58 -12.37 41.69
C HIS A 62 45.19 -11.81 42.10
N SER A 63 44.80 -12.01 43.36
CA SER A 63 43.50 -11.55 43.91
C SER A 63 43.26 -10.04 43.79
N ALA A 64 44.31 -9.21 43.91
CA ALA A 64 44.22 -7.76 43.75
C ALA A 64 43.80 -7.36 42.32
N LEU A 65 44.45 -7.96 41.30
CA LEU A 65 44.06 -7.79 39.91
C LEU A 65 42.62 -8.28 39.68
N ASN A 66 42.24 -9.43 40.24
CA ASN A 66 40.87 -9.95 40.12
C ASN A 66 39.83 -8.96 40.70
N GLN A 67 40.11 -8.36 41.84
CA GLN A 67 39.25 -7.37 42.48
C GLN A 67 39.11 -6.09 41.63
N VAL A 68 40.23 -5.55 41.11
CA VAL A 68 40.23 -4.36 40.24
C VAL A 68 39.49 -4.62 38.93
N CYS A 69 39.69 -5.78 38.30
CA CYS A 69 38.94 -6.17 37.11
C CYS A 69 37.43 -6.26 37.39
N SER A 70 37.06 -6.81 38.56
CA SER A 70 35.65 -7.00 38.94
C SER A 70 34.97 -5.67 39.28
N SER A 71 35.65 -4.76 39.98
CA SER A 71 35.12 -3.42 40.28
C SER A 71 35.00 -2.57 39.01
N PHE A 72 35.98 -2.65 38.11
CA PHE A 72 35.92 -2.01 36.79
C PHE A 72 34.72 -2.51 35.97
N LEU A 73 34.58 -3.84 35.81
CA LEU A 73 33.47 -4.42 35.05
C LEU A 73 32.11 -4.10 35.67
N CYS A 74 32.00 -4.11 37.00
CA CYS A 74 30.77 -3.76 37.71
C CYS A 74 30.35 -2.31 37.39
N CYS A 75 31.27 -1.35 37.54
CA CYS A 75 30.99 0.06 37.19
C CYS A 75 30.66 0.24 35.72
N LEU A 76 31.39 -0.43 34.82
CA LEU A 76 31.12 -0.37 33.38
C LEU A 76 29.71 -0.87 33.07
N CYS A 77 29.33 -2.06 33.57
CA CYS A 77 28.03 -2.67 33.30
C CYS A 77 26.87 -1.84 33.85
N ILE A 78 26.98 -1.33 35.08
CA ILE A 78 25.94 -0.48 35.69
C ILE A 78 25.73 0.80 34.87
N ASN A 79 26.83 1.46 34.46
CA ASN A 79 26.74 2.67 33.65
C ASN A 79 26.14 2.41 32.25
N LEU A 80 26.43 1.25 31.64
CA LEU A 80 25.84 0.86 30.35
C LEU A 80 24.34 0.57 30.48
N LEU A 81 23.93 -0.11 31.55
CA LEU A 81 22.53 -0.42 31.82
C LEU A 81 21.71 0.85 32.13
N SER A 82 22.27 1.79 32.91
CA SER A 82 21.62 3.08 33.18
C SER A 82 21.49 3.98 31.94
N ALA A 83 22.37 3.79 30.96
CA ALA A 83 22.49 4.61 29.76
C ALA A 83 21.79 4.02 28.52
N LEU A 84 20.92 3.04 28.72
CA LEU A 84 20.29 2.29 27.64
C LEU A 84 19.18 3.13 26.98
N GLU A 85 19.59 4.04 26.10
CA GLU A 85 18.77 5.04 25.38
C GLU A 85 17.56 4.47 24.63
N LYS A 86 17.53 3.16 24.31
CA LYS A 86 16.47 2.48 23.54
C LYS A 86 15.45 1.74 24.41
N THR A 87 15.43 2.02 25.72
CA THR A 87 14.43 1.51 26.64
C THR A 87 14.11 2.56 27.69
N GLU A 88 12.90 2.48 28.28
CA GLU A 88 12.56 3.26 29.46
C GLU A 88 13.63 3.05 30.54
N PRO A 89 14.07 4.09 31.27
CA PRO A 89 15.12 3.96 32.27
C PRO A 89 14.73 2.89 33.29
N LEU A 90 15.66 1.96 33.55
CA LEU A 90 15.49 0.91 34.55
C LEU A 90 15.12 1.52 35.90
N SER A 91 14.22 0.86 36.63
CA SER A 91 13.86 1.28 37.97
C SER A 91 15.07 1.19 38.91
N GLN A 92 15.09 2.04 39.95
CA GLN A 92 16.18 2.06 40.93
C GLN A 92 16.36 0.71 41.65
N GLU A 93 15.27 -0.06 41.78
CA GLU A 93 15.23 -1.39 42.39
C GLU A 93 15.83 -2.49 41.49
N GLU A 94 15.64 -2.40 40.17
CA GLU A 94 16.26 -3.32 39.22
C GLU A 94 17.78 -3.09 39.13
N LEU A 95 18.21 -1.83 39.16
CA LEU A 95 19.63 -1.48 39.16
C LEU A 95 20.34 -1.95 40.44
N SER A 96 19.69 -1.90 41.61
CA SER A 96 20.26 -2.42 42.85
C SER A 96 20.37 -3.95 42.83
N ALA A 97 19.32 -4.66 42.40
CA ALA A 97 19.34 -6.12 42.28
C ALA A 97 20.43 -6.62 41.31
N VAL A 98 20.63 -5.92 40.20
CA VAL A 98 21.67 -6.27 39.21
C VAL A 98 23.06 -5.94 39.74
N SER A 99 23.21 -4.83 40.47
CA SER A 99 24.47 -4.50 41.14
C SER A 99 24.85 -5.58 42.15
N GLU A 100 23.90 -6.11 42.92
CA GLU A 100 24.15 -7.20 43.85
C GLU A 100 24.60 -8.47 43.13
N VAL A 101 23.91 -8.86 42.06
CA VAL A 101 24.29 -10.03 41.23
C VAL A 101 25.72 -9.86 40.71
N LEU A 102 26.04 -8.72 40.07
CA LEU A 102 27.36 -8.45 39.50
C LEU A 102 28.46 -8.42 40.57
N GLN A 103 28.22 -7.81 41.73
CA GLN A 103 29.22 -7.73 42.81
C GLN A 103 29.57 -9.11 43.38
N HIS A 104 28.59 -10.02 43.49
CA HIS A 104 28.81 -11.36 44.03
C HIS A 104 29.39 -12.33 42.98
N GLY A 105 28.96 -12.23 41.71
CA GLY A 105 29.37 -13.18 40.67
C GLY A 105 30.66 -12.82 39.92
N LEU A 106 30.96 -11.53 39.68
CA LEU A 106 32.17 -11.13 38.93
C LEU A 106 33.50 -11.62 39.55
N PRO A 107 33.70 -11.61 40.89
CA PRO A 107 34.93 -12.13 41.50
C PRO A 107 35.15 -13.63 41.22
N GLN A 108 34.08 -14.38 40.98
CA GLN A 108 34.11 -15.83 40.80
C GLN A 108 34.31 -16.26 39.34
N ILE A 109 34.17 -15.34 38.38
CA ILE A 109 34.37 -15.61 36.95
C ILE A 109 35.86 -15.47 36.63
N SER A 110 36.58 -16.59 36.57
CA SER A 110 38.00 -16.63 36.13
C SER A 110 38.24 -17.70 35.05
N SER A 111 37.15 -18.18 34.44
CA SER A 111 37.13 -19.19 33.39
C SER A 111 37.25 -18.57 31.99
N ARG A 112 37.73 -19.35 31.02
CA ARG A 112 37.76 -18.94 29.61
C ARG A 112 36.34 -18.91 29.02
N SER A 113 36.14 -18.20 27.90
CA SER A 113 34.83 -18.09 27.24
C SER A 113 34.11 -19.43 26.97
N PRO A 114 34.75 -20.51 26.48
CA PRO A 114 34.06 -21.80 26.28
C PRO A 114 33.70 -22.51 27.59
N GLU A 115 34.49 -22.33 28.66
CA GLU A 115 34.20 -22.88 29.98
C GLU A 115 33.02 -22.16 30.63
N SER A 116 32.93 -20.84 30.44
CA SER A 116 31.79 -20.03 30.87
C SER A 116 30.50 -20.40 30.13
N LEU A 117 30.59 -20.78 28.85
CA LEU A 117 29.46 -21.34 28.09
C LEU A 117 29.04 -22.72 28.61
N ALA A 118 30.00 -23.62 28.81
CA ALA A 118 29.72 -24.96 29.33
C ALA A 118 29.02 -24.89 30.71
N PHE A 119 29.46 -23.96 31.56
CA PHE A 119 28.83 -23.70 32.86
C PHE A 119 27.43 -23.08 32.75
N LEU A 120 27.17 -22.27 31.71
CA LEU A 120 25.84 -21.73 31.46
C LEU A 120 24.88 -22.81 30.93
N SER A 121 25.40 -23.76 30.15
CA SER A 121 24.63 -24.91 29.63
C SER A 121 24.39 -26.04 30.63
N ASP A 122 24.95 -25.97 31.84
CA ASP A 122 24.85 -27.05 32.81
C ASP A 122 23.41 -27.14 33.38
N CYS A 123 22.73 -28.25 33.07
CA CYS A 123 21.36 -28.52 33.47
C CYS A 123 21.23 -29.20 34.84
N GLN A 124 22.34 -29.50 35.53
CA GLN A 124 22.29 -30.12 36.86
C GLN A 124 21.76 -29.15 37.93
N TYR A 125 21.34 -29.66 39.08
CA TYR A 125 20.90 -28.82 40.20
C TYR A 125 22.04 -27.87 40.61
N VAL A 126 21.81 -26.56 40.51
CA VAL A 126 22.84 -25.53 40.76
C VAL A 126 22.51 -24.84 42.07
N GLU A 127 23.46 -24.83 43.02
CA GLU A 127 23.34 -24.07 44.26
C GLU A 127 23.15 -22.56 43.99
N GLY A 128 22.49 -21.83 44.90
CA GLY A 128 22.13 -20.42 44.70
C GLY A 128 23.31 -19.49 44.36
N SER A 129 24.52 -19.78 44.85
CA SER A 129 25.75 -19.02 44.52
C SER A 129 26.23 -19.26 43.08
N ALA A 130 26.07 -20.48 42.58
CA ALA A 130 26.40 -20.86 41.22
C ALA A 130 25.34 -20.35 40.23
N ARG A 131 24.07 -20.22 40.66
CA ARG A 131 23.01 -19.56 39.88
C ARG A 131 23.28 -18.07 39.66
N GLN A 132 23.69 -17.35 40.70
CA GLN A 132 24.12 -15.95 40.59
C GLN A 132 25.30 -15.77 39.61
N ARG A 133 26.20 -16.76 39.54
CA ARG A 133 27.29 -16.78 38.56
C ARG A 133 26.77 -16.93 37.13
N GLN A 134 25.80 -17.81 36.89
CA GLN A 134 25.16 -17.94 35.57
C GLN A 134 24.47 -16.63 35.15
N TYR A 135 23.75 -15.97 36.08
CA TYR A 135 23.12 -14.67 35.82
C TYR A 135 24.16 -13.59 35.43
N CYS A 136 25.29 -13.55 36.12
CA CYS A 136 26.39 -12.62 35.78
C CYS A 136 26.95 -12.87 34.39
N ILE A 137 27.21 -14.14 34.03
CA ILE A 137 27.74 -14.51 32.72
C ILE A 137 26.76 -14.09 31.62
N LEU A 138 25.46 -14.34 31.82
CA LEU A 138 24.42 -13.99 30.86
C LEU A 138 24.30 -12.46 30.68
N LEU A 139 24.36 -11.68 31.75
CA LEU A 139 24.36 -10.21 31.68
C LEU A 139 25.60 -9.66 30.95
N LEU A 140 26.77 -10.25 31.18
CA LEU A 140 28.00 -9.89 30.47
C LEU A 140 27.89 -10.18 28.97
N PHE A 141 27.34 -11.33 28.58
CA PHE A 141 27.08 -11.64 27.17
C PHE A 141 26.08 -10.67 26.56
N TYR A 142 24.98 -10.37 27.24
CA TYR A 142 23.98 -9.41 26.77
C TYR A 142 24.58 -8.03 26.49
N LEU A 143 25.33 -7.47 27.44
CA LEU A 143 25.98 -6.16 27.27
C LEU A 143 27.06 -6.18 26.18
N ALA A 144 27.81 -7.27 26.08
CA ALA A 144 28.81 -7.43 25.03
C ALA A 144 28.16 -7.46 23.64
N TYR A 145 27.06 -8.20 23.46
CA TYR A 145 26.33 -8.26 22.19
C TYR A 145 25.66 -6.93 21.82
N LEU A 146 25.07 -6.22 22.79
CA LEU A 146 24.50 -4.89 22.57
C LEU A 146 25.53 -3.86 22.05
N HIS A 147 26.78 -3.98 22.48
CA HIS A 147 27.87 -3.09 22.10
C HIS A 147 28.83 -3.68 21.05
N GLU A 148 28.40 -4.75 20.37
CA GLU A 148 29.15 -5.45 19.31
C GLU A 148 30.52 -6.01 19.73
N ASP A 149 30.75 -6.21 21.02
CA ASP A 149 31.94 -6.88 21.57
C ASP A 149 31.78 -8.40 21.51
N ARG A 150 31.71 -8.96 20.30
CA ARG A 150 31.46 -10.41 20.10
C ARG A 150 32.73 -11.22 20.40
N PHE A 151 32.65 -12.09 21.41
CA PHE A 151 33.78 -12.96 21.81
C PHE A 151 33.42 -14.44 21.97
N VAL A 152 32.21 -14.82 21.55
CA VAL A 152 31.67 -16.18 21.60
C VAL A 152 30.98 -16.50 20.28
N SER A 153 30.93 -17.79 19.90
CA SER A 153 30.15 -18.28 18.76
C SER A 153 28.65 -18.12 19.01
N GLU A 154 27.92 -17.56 18.05
CA GLU A 154 26.47 -17.34 18.14
C GLU A 154 25.70 -18.67 18.31
N ALA A 155 26.12 -19.73 17.62
CA ALA A 155 25.52 -21.06 17.73
C ALA A 155 25.69 -21.66 19.14
N ASP A 156 26.89 -21.57 19.72
CA ASP A 156 27.18 -22.14 21.04
C ASP A 156 26.45 -21.37 22.14
N LEU A 157 26.37 -20.04 22.01
CA LEU A 157 25.61 -19.19 22.93
C LEU A 157 24.11 -19.47 22.85
N PHE A 158 23.59 -19.67 21.63
CA PHE A 158 22.18 -20.00 21.42
C PHE A 158 21.79 -21.31 22.13
N VAL A 159 22.62 -22.35 22.03
CA VAL A 159 22.39 -23.63 22.73
C VAL A 159 22.51 -23.45 24.25
N ALA A 160 23.53 -22.74 24.72
CA ALA A 160 23.74 -22.55 26.16
C ALA A 160 22.56 -21.81 26.82
N VAL A 161 22.04 -20.74 26.19
CA VAL A 161 20.90 -19.98 26.73
C VAL A 161 19.62 -20.83 26.75
N GLN A 162 19.41 -21.72 25.78
CA GLN A 162 18.29 -22.66 25.79
C GLN A 162 18.37 -23.63 26.98
N SER A 163 19.52 -24.27 27.17
CA SER A 163 19.76 -25.18 28.30
C SER A 163 19.56 -24.49 29.64
N PHE A 164 20.00 -23.23 29.77
CA PHE A 164 19.80 -22.41 30.96
C PHE A 164 18.31 -22.16 31.27
N LEU A 165 17.51 -21.79 30.28
CA LEU A 165 16.07 -21.56 30.48
C LEU A 165 15.33 -22.84 30.87
N LEU A 166 15.71 -23.98 30.28
CA LEU A 166 15.16 -25.28 30.65
C LEU A 166 15.55 -25.66 32.09
N SER A 167 16.80 -25.43 32.49
CA SER A 167 17.26 -25.63 33.87
C SER A 167 16.43 -24.83 34.88
N LEU A 168 16.10 -23.58 34.58
CA LEU A 168 15.27 -22.74 35.45
C LEU A 168 13.84 -23.28 35.54
N GLN A 169 13.27 -23.70 34.42
CA GLN A 169 11.93 -24.28 34.38
C GLN A 169 11.85 -25.59 35.17
N ASP A 170 12.84 -26.48 35.00
CA ASP A 170 12.90 -27.78 35.69
C ASP A 170 12.99 -27.61 37.22
N GLN A 171 13.58 -26.51 37.68
CA GLN A 171 13.74 -26.17 39.10
C GLN A 171 12.60 -25.29 39.64
N GLY A 172 11.71 -24.80 38.77
CA GLY A 172 10.61 -23.90 39.15
C GLY A 172 11.07 -22.52 39.61
N GLU A 173 12.29 -22.10 39.25
CA GLU A 173 12.86 -20.80 39.61
C GLU A 173 12.46 -19.72 38.58
N HIS A 174 12.16 -18.51 39.07
CA HIS A 174 11.91 -17.36 38.20
C HIS A 174 13.16 -16.47 38.11
N PRO A 175 13.71 -16.25 36.89
CA PRO A 175 14.87 -15.37 36.74
C PRO A 175 14.49 -13.90 37.02
N PRO A 176 15.44 -13.06 37.51
CA PRO A 176 15.25 -11.62 37.58
C PRO A 176 14.89 -11.03 36.19
N LEU A 177 14.04 -9.99 36.16
CA LEU A 177 13.50 -9.42 34.91
C LEU A 177 14.58 -9.07 33.88
N LEU A 178 15.69 -8.44 34.31
CA LEU A 178 16.78 -8.08 33.40
C LEU A 178 17.52 -9.31 32.86
N VAL A 179 17.69 -10.37 33.65
CA VAL A 179 18.32 -11.63 33.23
C VAL A 179 17.42 -12.32 32.19
N PHE A 180 16.11 -12.30 32.42
CA PHE A 180 15.16 -12.85 31.47
C PHE A 180 15.13 -12.06 30.15
N ARG A 181 15.09 -10.73 30.23
CA ARG A 181 15.22 -9.81 29.10
C ARG A 181 16.50 -10.04 28.29
N ALA A 182 17.64 -10.17 28.99
CA ALA A 182 18.92 -10.50 28.40
C ALA A 182 18.88 -11.85 27.66
N SER A 183 18.24 -12.85 28.26
CA SER A 183 18.10 -14.19 27.68
C SER A 183 17.31 -14.15 26.36
N ILE A 184 16.15 -13.47 26.35
CA ILE A 184 15.32 -13.35 25.14
C ILE A 184 16.05 -12.57 24.05
N TYR A 185 16.73 -11.47 24.39
CA TYR A 185 17.52 -10.71 23.41
C TYR A 185 18.63 -11.56 22.79
N LEU A 186 19.39 -12.28 23.60
CA LEU A 186 20.47 -13.16 23.11
C LEU A 186 19.93 -14.27 22.22
N LEU A 187 18.80 -14.90 22.59
CA LEU A 187 18.13 -15.89 21.74
C LEU A 187 17.70 -15.29 20.39
N ALA A 188 17.13 -14.09 20.39
CA ALA A 188 16.68 -13.43 19.16
C ALA A 188 17.85 -13.01 18.25
N VAL A 189 18.98 -12.56 18.82
CA VAL A 189 20.15 -12.13 18.05
C VAL A 189 20.97 -13.31 17.53
N CYS A 190 21.11 -14.37 18.32
CA CYS A 190 21.89 -15.56 17.95
C CYS A 190 21.09 -16.56 17.10
N GLN A 191 19.82 -16.28 16.82
CA GLN A 191 19.00 -17.16 15.98
C GLN A 191 19.43 -17.06 14.51
N ASP A 192 20.12 -18.08 14.03
CA ASP A 192 20.34 -18.30 12.60
C ASP A 192 19.04 -18.66 11.87
N LYS A 193 18.96 -18.35 10.57
CA LYS A 193 17.77 -18.57 9.73
C LYS A 193 17.28 -20.04 9.73
N ASP A 194 18.17 -20.98 10.02
CA ASP A 194 17.94 -22.43 9.92
C ASP A 194 17.77 -23.12 11.28
N ASN A 195 18.01 -22.42 12.40
CA ASN A 195 17.92 -22.98 13.75
C ASN A 195 16.61 -22.56 14.42
N ALA A 196 15.61 -23.44 14.40
CA ALA A 196 14.38 -23.26 15.15
C ALA A 196 14.60 -23.59 16.64
N LEU A 197 13.89 -22.89 17.52
CA LEU A 197 13.83 -23.24 18.94
C LEU A 197 13.04 -24.53 19.16
N ASP A 198 13.49 -25.33 20.12
CA ASP A 198 12.74 -26.46 20.62
C ASP A 198 11.42 -26.01 21.27
N GLU A 199 10.35 -26.78 21.04
CA GLU A 199 9.01 -26.50 21.57
C GLU A 199 9.01 -26.39 23.11
N ALA A 200 9.87 -27.17 23.79
CA ALA A 200 10.06 -27.11 25.23
C ALA A 200 10.54 -25.72 25.69
N VAL A 201 11.50 -25.12 24.98
CA VAL A 201 12.04 -23.79 25.32
C VAL A 201 11.00 -22.69 25.04
N VAL A 202 10.26 -22.81 23.94
CA VAL A 202 9.16 -21.87 23.63
C VAL A 202 8.10 -21.91 24.72
N SER A 203 7.75 -23.11 25.21
CA SER A 203 6.81 -23.29 26.32
C SER A 203 7.35 -22.72 27.65
N ALA A 204 8.67 -22.82 27.89
CA ALA A 204 9.34 -22.24 29.04
C ALA A 204 9.19 -20.72 29.03
N ILE A 205 9.56 -20.10 27.91
CA ILE A 205 9.48 -18.66 27.70
C ILE A 205 8.03 -18.18 27.87
N ARG A 206 7.05 -18.90 27.31
CA ARG A 206 5.64 -18.58 27.48
C ARG A 206 5.23 -18.53 28.95
N LYS A 207 5.57 -19.56 29.74
CA LYS A 207 5.23 -19.61 31.18
C LYS A 207 5.88 -18.49 31.97
N PHE A 208 7.14 -18.16 31.67
CA PHE A 208 7.82 -17.04 32.32
C PHE A 208 7.18 -15.70 31.97
N LEU A 209 6.78 -15.49 30.72
CA LEU A 209 6.09 -14.27 30.28
C LEU A 209 4.68 -14.14 30.88
N GLU A 210 3.94 -15.24 31.05
CA GLU A 210 2.62 -15.22 31.71
C GLU A 210 2.67 -14.74 33.17
N GLY A 211 3.81 -14.92 33.84
CA GLY A 211 4.03 -14.45 35.21
C GLY A 211 4.38 -12.95 35.33
N ILE A 212 4.57 -12.24 34.23
CA ILE A 212 5.05 -10.85 34.24
C ILE A 212 3.89 -9.90 33.90
N PRO A 213 3.61 -8.90 34.76
CA PRO A 213 2.43 -8.04 34.60
C PRO A 213 2.54 -7.06 33.42
N ASP A 214 3.77 -6.66 33.06
CA ASP A 214 4.02 -5.69 32.01
C ASP A 214 5.15 -6.14 31.07
N LEU A 215 4.83 -6.26 29.79
CA LEU A 215 5.76 -6.66 28.73
C LEU A 215 6.75 -5.53 28.37
N HIS A 216 6.43 -4.27 28.68
CA HIS A 216 7.33 -3.13 28.48
C HIS A 216 8.69 -3.33 29.18
N LEU A 217 8.70 -3.98 30.34
CA LEU A 217 9.91 -4.20 31.15
C LEU A 217 10.93 -5.14 30.47
N ILE A 218 10.43 -6.07 29.66
CA ILE A 218 11.24 -7.10 28.99
C ILE A 218 11.62 -6.66 27.58
N TYR A 219 10.75 -5.87 26.95
CA TYR A 219 10.89 -5.52 25.55
C TYR A 219 12.14 -4.67 25.27
N THR A 220 12.85 -5.02 24.19
CA THR A 220 13.95 -4.22 23.64
C THR A 220 13.64 -3.89 22.19
N HIS A 221 13.72 -2.61 21.82
CA HIS A 221 13.42 -2.18 20.47
C HIS A 221 14.52 -2.64 19.48
N HIS A 222 14.36 -3.85 18.94
CA HIS A 222 15.26 -4.47 17.98
C HIS A 222 14.50 -5.33 16.94
N PRO A 223 14.76 -5.19 15.62
CA PRO A 223 14.02 -5.92 14.58
C PRO A 223 14.06 -7.45 14.72
N LEU A 224 15.18 -8.01 15.19
CA LEU A 224 15.31 -9.46 15.40
C LEU A 224 14.42 -9.96 16.54
N LEU A 225 14.18 -9.13 17.56
CA LEU A 225 13.26 -9.47 18.65
C LEU A 225 11.81 -9.51 18.16
N LEU A 226 11.42 -8.54 17.33
CA LEU A 226 10.11 -8.54 16.68
C LEU A 226 9.93 -9.82 15.85
N ARG A 227 10.93 -10.16 15.03
CA ARG A 227 10.93 -11.41 14.25
C ARG A 227 10.77 -12.63 15.17
N PHE A 228 11.49 -12.67 16.29
CA PHE A 228 11.44 -13.78 17.23
C PHE A 228 10.02 -14.02 17.76
N PHE A 229 9.35 -13.00 18.30
CA PHE A 229 7.98 -13.15 18.84
C PHE A 229 6.94 -13.51 17.77
N LEU A 230 7.13 -13.05 16.54
CA LEU A 230 6.19 -13.30 15.44
C LEU A 230 6.45 -14.61 14.68
N SER A 231 7.63 -15.22 14.83
CA SER A 231 7.98 -16.46 14.12
C SER A 231 7.39 -17.72 14.78
N TYR A 232 7.10 -17.69 16.08
CA TYR A 232 6.57 -18.83 16.83
C TYR A 232 5.07 -18.66 17.13
N PRO A 233 4.21 -19.63 16.76
CA PRO A 233 2.75 -19.47 16.87
C PRO A 233 2.27 -19.33 18.33
N GLU A 234 2.92 -20.03 19.27
CA GLU A 234 2.58 -19.94 20.69
C GLU A 234 2.82 -18.53 21.26
N LEU A 235 3.93 -17.90 20.87
CA LEU A 235 4.28 -16.55 21.31
C LEU A 235 3.46 -15.50 20.55
N MET A 236 3.29 -15.69 19.24
CA MET A 236 2.52 -14.79 18.38
C MET A 236 1.06 -14.69 18.85
N SER A 237 0.43 -15.81 19.20
CA SER A 237 -0.99 -15.83 19.61
C SER A 237 -1.26 -15.11 20.95
N ARG A 238 -0.32 -15.15 21.90
CA ARG A 238 -0.49 -14.55 23.24
C ARG A 238 0.10 -13.15 23.36
N PHE A 239 1.29 -12.93 22.79
CA PHE A 239 2.06 -11.70 22.98
C PHE A 239 2.20 -10.88 21.70
N GLY A 240 1.91 -11.44 20.53
CA GLY A 240 2.12 -10.76 19.24
C GLY A 240 1.40 -9.41 19.14
N HIS A 241 0.17 -9.32 19.66
CA HIS A 241 -0.59 -8.07 19.74
C HIS A 241 0.15 -6.99 20.54
N ARG A 242 0.52 -7.30 21.80
CA ARG A 242 1.24 -6.36 22.68
C ARG A 242 2.62 -5.98 22.14
N VAL A 243 3.38 -6.92 21.60
CA VAL A 243 4.71 -6.64 21.03
C VAL A 243 4.61 -5.69 19.83
N LEU A 244 3.60 -5.85 18.98
CA LEU A 244 3.39 -4.96 17.84
C LEU A 244 2.91 -3.57 18.28
N GLU A 245 2.02 -3.49 19.28
CA GLU A 245 1.62 -2.21 19.89
C GLU A 245 2.84 -1.45 20.45
N LEU A 246 3.74 -2.17 21.14
CA LEU A 246 5.02 -1.64 21.63
C LEU A 246 5.95 -1.23 20.49
N TRP A 247 6.01 -2.00 19.41
CA TRP A 247 6.84 -1.64 18.27
C TRP A 247 6.42 -0.29 17.67
N PHE A 248 5.13 -0.08 17.45
CA PHE A 248 4.61 1.16 16.85
C PHE A 248 4.60 2.35 17.81
N SER A 249 4.49 2.13 19.13
CA SER A 249 4.61 3.23 20.10
C SER A 249 6.02 3.81 20.16
N TRP A 250 7.04 3.01 19.85
CA TRP A 250 8.45 3.42 19.82
C TRP A 250 8.89 4.04 18.47
N GLU A 251 8.20 3.77 17.36
CA GLU A 251 8.51 4.37 16.06
C GLU A 251 8.01 5.81 15.98
N ASP A 252 8.80 6.78 16.45
CA ASP A 252 8.45 8.20 16.33
C ASP A 252 8.83 8.79 14.97
N SER A 253 7.94 9.62 14.41
CA SER A 253 8.12 10.54 13.27
C SER A 253 8.34 9.99 11.85
N SER A 254 8.95 8.82 11.63
CA SER A 254 9.27 8.37 10.25
C SER A 254 8.08 7.77 9.46
N CYS A 255 6.97 7.43 10.12
CA CYS A 255 5.80 6.86 9.45
C CYS A 255 4.92 7.91 8.77
N GLU A 256 4.80 9.14 9.31
CA GLU A 256 3.96 10.18 8.69
C GLU A 256 4.57 10.73 7.39
N GLU A 257 5.90 10.76 7.28
CA GLU A 257 6.61 11.17 6.04
C GLU A 257 6.39 10.21 4.86
N LEU A 258 5.87 9.00 5.11
CA LEU A 258 5.54 8.04 4.06
C LEU A 258 4.19 8.32 3.39
N ASP A 259 3.35 9.19 3.97
CA ASP A 259 2.02 9.54 3.43
C ASP A 259 2.10 10.71 2.42
N ASP A 260 3.04 11.64 2.63
CA ASP A 260 3.20 12.85 1.82
C ASP A 260 4.21 12.68 0.66
N SER A 261 3.76 12.05 -0.43
CA SER A 261 3.91 12.56 -1.80
C SER A 261 3.89 11.43 -2.86
N PRO A 262 3.26 11.67 -4.03
CA PRO A 262 3.43 10.85 -5.22
C PRO A 262 4.66 11.28 -6.05
N SER A 263 5.68 11.89 -5.42
CA SER A 263 6.82 12.46 -6.16
C SER A 263 7.92 11.43 -6.41
N ALA A 264 8.58 11.58 -7.56
CA ALA A 264 9.53 10.65 -8.13
C ALA A 264 10.74 10.40 -7.21
N GLY A 265 10.73 9.25 -6.55
CA GLY A 265 11.84 8.71 -5.77
C GLY A 265 11.27 7.76 -4.72
N GLN A 266 11.62 6.47 -4.78
CA GLN A 266 11.21 5.53 -3.72
C GLN A 266 11.73 6.06 -2.39
N PRO A 267 10.88 6.45 -1.42
CA PRO A 267 11.38 6.85 -0.11
C PRO A 267 12.07 5.62 0.49
N THR A 268 13.37 5.73 0.73
CA THR A 268 14.18 4.69 1.37
C THR A 268 13.48 4.31 2.67
N LEU A 269 13.00 3.06 2.76
CA LEU A 269 12.36 2.59 4.00
C LEU A 269 13.36 2.69 5.15
N PRO A 270 12.91 3.13 6.34
CA PRO A 270 13.60 2.83 7.58
C PRO A 270 13.92 1.32 7.64
N ALA A 271 15.13 0.97 8.07
CA ALA A 271 15.56 -0.43 8.18
C ALA A 271 14.64 -1.25 9.09
N SER A 272 13.98 -0.59 10.06
CA SER A 272 12.98 -1.16 10.97
C SER A 272 11.73 -1.65 10.21
N LEU A 273 11.16 -0.79 9.35
CA LEU A 273 9.99 -1.11 8.51
C LEU A 273 10.32 -2.11 7.39
N ALA A 274 11.53 -2.05 6.83
CA ALA A 274 11.98 -3.02 5.84
C ALA A 274 12.03 -4.45 6.43
N ALA A 275 12.50 -4.58 7.68
CA ALA A 275 12.47 -5.85 8.40
C ALA A 275 11.03 -6.32 8.66
N LEU A 276 10.14 -5.42 9.09
CA LEU A 276 8.72 -5.73 9.29
C LEU A 276 8.03 -6.19 8.00
N PHE A 277 8.33 -5.58 6.85
CA PHE A 277 7.77 -5.99 5.56
C PHE A 277 8.23 -7.39 5.14
N HIS A 278 9.49 -7.73 5.40
CA HIS A 278 9.98 -9.09 5.16
C HIS A 278 9.24 -10.11 6.05
N ILE A 279 8.96 -9.75 7.30
CA ILE A 279 8.22 -10.61 8.24
C ILE A 279 6.77 -10.79 7.77
N LEU A 280 6.09 -9.71 7.38
CA LEU A 280 4.71 -9.75 6.84
C LEU A 280 4.60 -10.60 5.58
N ARG A 281 5.62 -10.57 4.70
CA ARG A 281 5.68 -11.44 3.51
C ARG A 281 5.77 -12.92 3.88
N SER A 282 6.42 -13.23 5.01
CA SER A 282 6.67 -14.60 5.46
C SER A 282 5.46 -15.20 6.19
N SER A 283 4.65 -14.37 6.86
CA SER A 283 3.49 -14.82 7.63
C SER A 283 2.30 -13.85 7.49
N PRO A 284 1.29 -14.18 6.65
CA PRO A 284 0.15 -13.31 6.40
C PRO A 284 -0.82 -13.24 7.59
N SER A 285 -0.75 -14.15 8.57
CA SER A 285 -1.58 -14.10 9.78
C SER A 285 -1.29 -12.87 10.64
N ILE A 286 -0.08 -12.30 10.53
CA ILE A 286 0.30 -11.06 11.22
C ILE A 286 -0.54 -9.87 10.73
N LEU A 287 -1.02 -9.91 9.48
CA LEU A 287 -1.92 -8.88 8.96
C LEU A 287 -3.25 -8.82 9.73
N LEU A 288 -3.73 -9.95 10.26
CA LEU A 288 -4.93 -9.98 11.09
C LEU A 288 -4.68 -9.30 12.44
N ILE A 289 -3.54 -9.57 13.07
CA ILE A 289 -3.15 -8.93 14.33
C ILE A 289 -2.98 -7.41 14.13
N LEU A 290 -2.41 -6.99 13.00
CA LEU A 290 -2.33 -5.57 12.65
C LEU A 290 -3.71 -4.94 12.45
N LEU A 291 -4.67 -5.65 11.86
CA LEU A 291 -6.03 -5.15 11.73
C LEU A 291 -6.73 -5.06 13.09
N ASP A 292 -6.51 -6.02 13.99
CA ASP A 292 -7.03 -6.00 15.35
C ASP A 292 -6.44 -4.84 16.17
N LEU A 293 -5.17 -4.50 15.93
CA LEU A 293 -4.52 -3.34 16.57
C LEU A 293 -5.18 -2.01 16.18
N ILE A 294 -5.69 -1.88 14.96
CA ILE A 294 -6.44 -0.68 14.54
C ILE A 294 -7.69 -0.50 15.42
N TYR A 295 -8.29 -1.61 15.89
CA TYR A 295 -9.47 -1.60 16.74
C TYR A 295 -9.13 -1.36 18.23
N SER A 296 -8.05 -1.95 18.74
CA SER A 296 -7.79 -2.00 20.18
C SER A 296 -6.80 -0.95 20.71
N SER A 297 -5.99 -0.35 19.85
CA SER A 297 -4.86 0.51 20.24
C SER A 297 -5.19 2.00 20.19
N PRO A 298 -4.40 2.87 20.86
CA PRO A 298 -4.60 4.31 20.80
C PRO A 298 -4.52 4.86 19.36
N VAL A 299 -5.18 5.99 19.12
CA VAL A 299 -5.36 6.62 17.80
C VAL A 299 -4.05 6.78 17.02
N ASP A 300 -2.95 7.13 17.70
CA ASP A 300 -1.63 7.31 17.11
C ASP A 300 -1.00 6.00 16.61
N VAL A 301 -1.14 4.91 17.38
CA VAL A 301 -0.66 3.59 16.98
C VAL A 301 -1.49 3.05 15.83
N ALA A 302 -2.82 3.17 15.91
CA ALA A 302 -3.72 2.79 14.83
C ALA A 302 -3.39 3.52 13.52
N ARG A 303 -3.08 4.82 13.58
CA ARG A 303 -2.62 5.61 12.43
C ARG A 303 -1.33 5.05 11.83
N LYS A 304 -0.30 4.83 12.65
CA LYS A 304 0.99 4.28 12.19
C LYS A 304 0.81 2.91 11.52
N VAL A 305 -0.01 2.04 12.12
CA VAL A 305 -0.35 0.72 11.54
C VAL A 305 -1.01 0.86 10.18
N LEU A 306 -1.98 1.76 10.02
CA LEU A 306 -2.67 2.00 8.74
C LEU A 306 -1.69 2.47 7.65
N ILE A 307 -0.77 3.38 7.97
CA ILE A 307 0.25 3.86 7.01
C ILE A 307 1.18 2.71 6.57
N VAL A 308 1.62 1.90 7.52
CA VAL A 308 2.50 0.75 7.28
C VAL A 308 1.81 -0.32 6.43
N LEU A 309 0.54 -0.64 6.71
CA LEU A 309 -0.24 -1.54 5.87
C LEU A 309 -0.43 -1.00 4.45
N ARG A 310 -0.67 0.31 4.31
CA ARG A 310 -0.92 0.96 3.02
C ARG A 310 0.32 0.92 2.14
N THR A 311 1.48 1.23 2.74
CA THR A 311 2.78 1.18 2.07
C THR A 311 3.20 -0.27 1.76
N PHE A 312 2.88 -1.23 2.62
CA PHE A 312 3.12 -2.66 2.38
C PHE A 312 2.37 -3.16 1.14
N LEU A 313 1.06 -2.90 1.06
CA LEU A 313 0.20 -3.33 -0.06
C LEU A 313 0.53 -2.62 -1.39
N ARG A 314 1.01 -1.38 -1.32
CA ARG A 314 1.47 -0.65 -2.50
C ARG A 314 2.75 -1.25 -3.08
N ARG A 315 3.68 -1.74 -2.23
CA ARG A 315 4.98 -2.28 -2.66
C ARG A 315 4.98 -3.77 -2.99
N ASN A 316 4.10 -4.56 -2.36
CA ASN A 316 4.08 -6.02 -2.51
C ASN A 316 2.84 -6.45 -3.30
N GLU A 317 2.97 -6.52 -4.62
CA GLU A 317 1.86 -6.90 -5.51
C GLU A 317 1.52 -8.40 -5.43
N ASP A 318 2.47 -9.22 -4.96
CA ASP A 318 2.41 -10.69 -4.96
C ASP A 318 1.49 -11.29 -3.87
N VAL A 319 1.06 -10.51 -2.87
CA VAL A 319 0.36 -11.04 -1.68
C VAL A 319 -1.15 -10.94 -1.86
N GLN A 320 -1.84 -12.09 -1.96
CA GLN A 320 -3.30 -12.17 -2.02
C GLN A 320 -3.90 -12.06 -0.62
N VAL A 321 -4.62 -10.96 -0.33
CA VAL A 321 -5.13 -10.67 1.03
C VAL A 321 -6.66 -10.53 1.12
N GLY A 322 -7.36 -10.68 0.00
CA GLY A 322 -8.75 -10.23 -0.16
C GLY A 322 -9.79 -10.93 0.72
N GLY A 323 -9.69 -12.24 0.94
CA GLY A 323 -10.76 -13.00 1.60
C GLY A 323 -10.88 -12.78 3.11
N LEU A 324 -9.76 -12.85 3.83
CA LEU A 324 -9.71 -12.82 5.31
C LEU A 324 -9.87 -11.41 5.87
N ILE A 325 -9.44 -10.40 5.12
CA ILE A 325 -9.38 -9.01 5.59
C ILE A 325 -10.72 -8.28 5.46
N ARG A 326 -11.57 -8.62 4.48
CA ARG A 326 -12.87 -7.96 4.26
C ARG A 326 -13.81 -8.03 5.47
N GLY A 327 -13.79 -9.14 6.21
CA GLY A 327 -14.56 -9.30 7.45
C GLY A 327 -14.10 -8.33 8.55
N HIS A 328 -12.80 -8.19 8.72
CA HIS A 328 -12.21 -7.29 9.73
C HIS A 328 -12.44 -5.82 9.36
N PHE A 329 -12.30 -5.44 8.08
CA PHE A 329 -12.67 -4.09 7.64
C PHE A 329 -14.14 -3.75 7.91
N LEU A 330 -15.06 -4.70 7.71
CA LEU A 330 -16.47 -4.48 8.02
C LEU A 330 -16.68 -4.19 9.51
N LEU A 331 -16.03 -4.94 10.39
CA LEU A 331 -16.11 -4.74 11.85
C LEU A 331 -15.52 -3.39 12.27
N ILE A 332 -14.32 -3.06 11.77
CA ILE A 332 -13.65 -1.79 12.08
C ILE A 332 -14.50 -0.61 11.58
N LEU A 333 -15.04 -0.70 10.37
CA LEU A 333 -15.86 0.38 9.80
C LEU A 333 -17.19 0.53 10.52
N GLN A 334 -17.84 -0.57 10.94
CA GLN A 334 -19.04 -0.51 11.79
C GLN A 334 -18.75 0.15 13.14
N HIS A 335 -17.62 -0.19 13.77
CA HIS A 335 -17.26 0.41 15.05
C HIS A 335 -16.99 1.91 14.93
N LEU A 336 -16.15 2.31 13.96
CA LEU A 336 -15.87 3.72 13.71
C LEU A 336 -17.17 4.49 13.39
N LEU A 337 -18.10 3.92 12.62
CA LEU A 337 -19.40 4.54 12.36
C LEU A 337 -20.28 4.66 13.62
N VAL A 338 -20.24 3.69 14.54
CA VAL A 338 -21.01 3.71 15.79
C VAL A 338 -20.43 4.73 16.77
N GLU A 339 -19.11 4.86 16.86
CA GLU A 339 -18.45 5.81 17.74
C GLU A 339 -18.58 7.26 17.26
N HIS A 340 -18.63 7.51 15.95
CA HIS A 340 -18.61 8.87 15.36
C HIS A 340 -20.01 9.39 14.96
N GLY A 341 -21.08 8.87 15.57
CA GLY A 341 -22.48 9.00 15.14
C GLY A 341 -23.11 10.40 15.05
N ALA A 342 -22.35 11.49 14.94
CA ALA A 342 -22.89 12.83 14.71
C ALA A 342 -22.08 13.75 13.77
N SER A 343 -20.81 13.45 13.46
CA SER A 343 -20.00 14.29 12.56
C SER A 343 -18.79 13.54 11.96
N PRO A 344 -18.80 13.18 10.67
CA PRO A 344 -17.62 12.62 9.99
C PRO A 344 -16.47 13.63 9.83
N SER A 345 -16.73 14.93 10.07
CA SER A 345 -15.72 16.00 9.99
C SER A 345 -14.75 16.04 11.18
N GLU A 346 -15.08 15.44 12.32
CA GLU A 346 -14.16 15.22 13.45
C GLU A 346 -13.62 13.79 13.47
N ALA A 347 -13.90 12.99 12.42
CA ALA A 347 -13.37 11.66 12.30
C ALA A 347 -11.84 11.73 12.28
N SER A 348 -11.22 11.04 13.24
CA SER A 348 -9.78 10.84 13.29
C SER A 348 -9.23 10.51 11.90
N GLY A 349 -8.03 11.02 11.55
CA GLY A 349 -7.39 10.77 10.24
C GLY A 349 -7.24 9.29 9.84
N ASN A 350 -7.62 8.36 10.73
CA ASN A 350 -7.68 6.93 10.55
C ASN A 350 -8.79 6.48 9.57
N LEU A 351 -9.94 7.18 9.51
CA LEU A 351 -11.06 6.77 8.63
C LEU A 351 -10.72 6.93 7.13
N PRO A 352 -10.21 8.07 6.65
CA PRO A 352 -9.67 8.21 5.29
C PRO A 352 -8.62 7.15 4.95
N LEU A 353 -7.69 6.88 5.88
CA LEU A 353 -6.63 5.89 5.70
C LEU A 353 -7.19 4.47 5.56
N LEU A 354 -8.16 4.09 6.39
CA LEU A 354 -8.85 2.80 6.32
C LEU A 354 -9.58 2.62 4.98
N LEU A 355 -10.29 3.64 4.52
CA LEU A 355 -10.99 3.61 3.23
C LEU A 355 -10.00 3.54 2.06
N SER A 356 -8.87 4.23 2.16
CA SER A 356 -7.81 4.14 1.16
C SER A 356 -7.21 2.73 1.08
N LEU A 357 -7.00 2.09 2.23
CA LEU A 357 -6.56 0.70 2.34
C LEU A 357 -7.57 -0.27 1.74
N LEU A 358 -8.84 -0.10 2.08
CA LEU A 358 -9.95 -0.88 1.55
C LEU A 358 -9.98 -0.79 0.01
N SER A 359 -9.80 0.41 -0.55
CA SER A 359 -9.76 0.62 -2.00
C SER A 359 -8.55 -0.08 -2.66
N LEU A 360 -7.39 -0.11 -1.99
CA LEU A 360 -6.19 -0.83 -2.46
C LEU A 360 -6.36 -2.34 -2.38
N VAL A 361 -6.95 -2.85 -1.30
CA VAL A 361 -7.26 -4.29 -1.18
C VAL A 361 -8.27 -4.73 -2.24
N GLN A 362 -9.19 -3.86 -2.65
CA GLN A 362 -10.07 -4.13 -3.78
C GLN A 362 -9.33 -4.21 -5.11
N LEU A 363 -8.46 -3.23 -5.41
CA LEU A 363 -7.65 -3.22 -6.63
C LEU A 363 -6.88 -4.54 -6.85
N ARG A 364 -6.43 -5.18 -5.76
CA ARG A 364 -5.65 -6.42 -5.80
C ARG A 364 -6.47 -7.70 -5.99
N ASN A 365 -7.80 -7.64 -5.98
CA ASN A 365 -8.62 -8.83 -6.22
C ASN A 365 -8.72 -9.13 -7.72
N GLU A 366 -8.77 -10.43 -8.04
CA GLU A 366 -8.94 -10.89 -9.42
C GLU A 366 -10.29 -10.44 -9.98
N SER A 367 -10.28 -9.96 -11.23
CA SER A 367 -11.48 -9.55 -11.95
C SER A 367 -12.45 -10.73 -12.11
N GLY A 368 -13.72 -10.56 -11.77
CA GLY A 368 -14.75 -11.58 -11.94
C GLY A 368 -15.16 -12.31 -10.66
N GLN A 369 -14.84 -11.78 -9.47
CA GLN A 369 -15.30 -12.35 -8.21
C GLN A 369 -16.81 -12.08 -7.98
N GLU A 370 -17.55 -13.08 -7.49
CA GLU A 370 -18.91 -12.86 -6.99
C GLU A 370 -18.87 -12.05 -5.68
N LEU A 371 -19.84 -11.14 -5.49
CA LEU A 371 -19.95 -10.40 -4.24
C LEU A 371 -20.50 -11.30 -3.13
N ASP A 372 -19.66 -11.61 -2.16
CA ASP A 372 -20.06 -12.27 -0.91
C ASP A 372 -21.01 -11.39 -0.08
N SER A 373 -21.76 -12.01 0.84
CA SER A 373 -22.68 -11.31 1.74
C SER A 373 -21.98 -10.24 2.60
N VAL A 374 -20.72 -10.48 2.99
CA VAL A 374 -19.87 -9.53 3.73
C VAL A 374 -19.50 -8.33 2.85
N ALA A 375 -19.16 -8.57 1.59
CA ALA A 375 -18.81 -7.53 0.63
C ALA A 375 -20.03 -6.64 0.30
N MET A 376 -21.23 -7.23 0.18
CA MET A 376 -22.47 -6.47 0.02
C MET A 376 -22.80 -5.60 1.25
N LYS A 377 -22.59 -6.13 2.46
CA LYS A 377 -22.75 -5.34 3.71
C LYS A 377 -21.77 -4.18 3.75
N LEU A 378 -20.52 -4.42 3.36
CA LEU A 378 -19.49 -3.38 3.35
C LEU A 378 -19.81 -2.30 2.31
N LEU A 379 -20.29 -2.69 1.12
CA LEU A 379 -20.77 -1.76 0.10
C LEU A 379 -21.90 -0.86 0.63
N HIS A 380 -22.86 -1.44 1.35
CA HIS A 380 -23.96 -0.69 1.96
C HIS A 380 -23.47 0.28 3.04
N GLN A 381 -22.51 -0.13 3.89
CA GLN A 381 -21.97 0.75 4.94
C GLN A 381 -21.17 1.92 4.37
N VAL A 382 -20.33 1.68 3.34
CA VAL A 382 -19.60 2.76 2.65
C VAL A 382 -20.58 3.71 1.95
N SER A 383 -21.65 3.19 1.33
CA SER A 383 -22.71 4.01 0.74
C SER A 383 -23.42 4.88 1.78
N LYS A 384 -23.71 4.33 2.96
CA LYS A 384 -24.34 5.06 4.06
C LYS A 384 -23.42 6.17 4.58
N LEU A 385 -22.14 5.85 4.81
CA LEU A 385 -21.12 6.82 5.22
C LEU A 385 -21.04 7.99 4.23
N CYS A 386 -21.00 7.72 2.92
CA CYS A 386 -21.01 8.77 1.90
C CYS A 386 -22.24 9.67 2.05
N GLY A 387 -23.42 9.09 2.28
CA GLY A 387 -24.65 9.86 2.47
C GLY A 387 -24.66 10.78 3.69
N GLU A 388 -23.82 10.52 4.70
CA GLU A 388 -23.67 11.34 5.90
C GLU A 388 -22.57 12.41 5.75
N CYS A 389 -21.73 12.32 4.72
CA CYS A 389 -20.63 13.26 4.47
C CYS A 389 -21.10 14.58 3.84
N SER A 390 -20.35 15.63 4.09
CA SER A 390 -20.49 16.91 3.40
C SER A 390 -19.61 16.95 2.14
N PRO A 391 -19.93 17.80 1.14
CA PRO A 391 -19.10 17.92 -0.06
C PRO A 391 -17.71 18.52 0.19
N THR A 392 -17.42 18.97 1.42
CA THR A 392 -16.10 19.44 1.84
C THR A 392 -15.17 18.32 2.32
N ASP A 393 -15.69 17.12 2.61
CA ASP A 393 -14.94 16.00 3.18
C ASP A 393 -14.17 15.19 2.11
N THR A 394 -13.29 15.86 1.36
CA THR A 394 -12.59 15.28 0.20
C THR A 394 -11.78 14.04 0.53
N ASP A 395 -11.22 13.99 1.73
CA ASP A 395 -10.31 12.92 2.17
C ASP A 395 -11.04 11.60 2.42
N ILE A 396 -12.33 11.67 2.80
CA ILE A 396 -13.21 10.51 2.99
C ILE A 396 -13.89 10.15 1.67
N LEU A 397 -14.35 11.16 0.92
CA LEU A 397 -15.11 10.96 -0.32
C LEU A 397 -14.26 10.33 -1.43
N GLN A 398 -13.00 10.75 -1.60
CA GLN A 398 -12.12 10.21 -2.63
C GLN A 398 -11.97 8.68 -2.54
N PRO A 399 -11.48 8.10 -1.43
CA PRO A 399 -11.31 6.65 -1.34
C PRO A 399 -12.65 5.91 -1.35
N SER A 400 -13.72 6.52 -0.85
CA SER A 400 -15.06 5.92 -0.86
C SER A 400 -15.62 5.79 -2.28
N PHE A 401 -15.60 6.85 -3.08
CA PHE A 401 -16.09 6.81 -4.48
C PHE A 401 -15.27 5.85 -5.32
N ASN A 402 -13.96 5.84 -5.11
CA ASN A 402 -13.05 4.88 -5.69
C ASN A 402 -13.46 3.42 -5.37
N PHE A 403 -13.69 3.10 -4.10
CA PHE A 403 -14.14 1.78 -3.65
C PHE A 403 -15.50 1.38 -4.29
N LEU A 404 -16.46 2.30 -4.32
CA LEU A 404 -17.77 2.06 -4.94
C LEU A 404 -17.62 1.78 -6.44
N TYR A 405 -16.79 2.57 -7.13
CA TYR A 405 -16.51 2.40 -8.55
C TYR A 405 -15.81 1.06 -8.84
N TRP A 406 -14.79 0.70 -8.06
CA TRP A 406 -14.10 -0.60 -8.18
C TRP A 406 -15.04 -1.78 -7.99
N SER A 407 -15.89 -1.72 -6.97
CA SER A 407 -16.88 -2.75 -6.66
C SER A 407 -17.85 -3.02 -7.81
N LEU A 408 -18.18 -2.00 -8.61
CA LEU A 408 -19.06 -2.13 -9.77
C LEU A 408 -18.37 -2.74 -10.99
N HIS A 409 -17.08 -2.46 -11.23
CA HIS A 409 -16.40 -2.90 -12.45
C HIS A 409 -15.67 -4.25 -12.30
N GLN A 410 -15.27 -4.64 -11.09
CA GLN A 410 -14.53 -5.90 -10.86
C GLN A 410 -15.42 -7.13 -10.62
N THR A 411 -16.73 -6.96 -10.48
CA THR A 411 -17.65 -8.04 -10.07
C THR A 411 -18.34 -8.71 -11.25
N THR A 412 -18.85 -9.93 -11.07
CA THR A 412 -19.59 -10.65 -12.13
C THR A 412 -20.86 -9.89 -12.54
N PRO A 413 -21.33 -9.96 -13.80
CA PRO A 413 -22.47 -9.16 -14.29
C PRO A 413 -23.77 -9.37 -13.48
N GLY A 414 -23.97 -10.55 -12.88
CA GLY A 414 -25.09 -10.79 -11.97
C GLY A 414 -24.94 -10.10 -10.60
N SER A 415 -23.70 -10.00 -10.10
CA SER A 415 -23.40 -9.30 -8.85
C SER A 415 -23.33 -7.79 -9.03
N GLN A 416 -22.89 -7.30 -10.20
CA GLN A 416 -22.92 -5.89 -10.59
C GLN A 416 -24.33 -5.30 -10.48
N ARG A 417 -25.34 -6.01 -11.01
CA ARG A 417 -26.75 -5.57 -10.91
C ARG A 417 -27.24 -5.48 -9.46
N ARG A 418 -26.87 -6.45 -8.62
CA ARG A 418 -27.23 -6.45 -7.19
C ARG A 418 -26.55 -5.30 -6.45
N ALA A 419 -25.26 -5.08 -6.68
CA ALA A 419 -24.51 -3.96 -6.10
C ALA A 419 -25.08 -2.62 -6.53
N ALA A 420 -25.33 -2.43 -7.83
CA ALA A 420 -25.96 -1.23 -8.36
C ALA A 420 -27.34 -0.97 -7.75
N ALA A 421 -28.18 -1.99 -7.60
CA ALA A 421 -29.49 -1.85 -6.97
C ALA A 421 -29.41 -1.37 -5.51
N VAL A 422 -28.46 -1.88 -4.72
CA VAL A 422 -28.23 -1.42 -3.34
C VAL A 422 -27.77 0.03 -3.32
N LEU A 423 -26.85 0.42 -4.19
CA LEU A 423 -26.33 1.78 -4.23
C LEU A 423 -27.38 2.81 -4.71
N LEU A 424 -28.17 2.44 -5.72
CA LEU A 424 -29.27 3.27 -6.24
C LEU A 424 -30.45 3.41 -5.28
N SER A 425 -30.52 2.58 -4.24
CA SER A 425 -31.53 2.71 -3.17
C SER A 425 -31.19 3.79 -2.14
N SER A 426 -29.94 4.24 -2.08
CA SER A 426 -29.49 5.28 -1.14
C SER A 426 -29.77 6.67 -1.71
N THR A 427 -30.81 7.35 -1.21
CA THR A 427 -31.15 8.72 -1.61
C THR A 427 -30.05 9.71 -1.26
N SER A 428 -29.51 9.63 -0.03
CA SER A 428 -28.45 10.51 0.45
C SER A 428 -27.16 10.47 -0.39
N LEU A 429 -26.77 9.30 -0.92
CA LEU A 429 -25.64 9.19 -1.84
C LEU A 429 -25.90 9.91 -3.17
N ILE A 430 -27.11 9.79 -3.72
CA ILE A 430 -27.48 10.44 -4.98
C ILE A 430 -27.55 11.96 -4.81
N GLU A 431 -28.09 12.47 -3.70
CA GLU A 431 -28.07 13.89 -3.35
C GLU A 431 -26.66 14.45 -3.19
N LEU A 432 -25.78 13.69 -2.54
CA LEU A 432 -24.38 14.06 -2.40
C LEU A 432 -23.71 14.16 -3.78
N LEU A 433 -23.93 13.18 -4.65
CA LEU A 433 -23.39 13.20 -6.01
C LEU A 433 -23.90 14.41 -6.80
N GLU A 434 -25.18 14.75 -6.70
CA GLU A 434 -25.75 15.94 -7.32
C GLU A 434 -25.05 17.24 -6.84
N LYS A 435 -24.89 17.40 -5.52
CA LYS A 435 -24.18 18.54 -4.92
C LYS A 435 -22.72 18.59 -5.37
N MET A 436 -22.02 17.45 -5.43
CA MET A 436 -20.63 17.36 -5.89
C MET A 436 -20.49 17.71 -7.37
N LEU A 437 -21.41 17.27 -8.22
CA LEU A 437 -21.42 17.60 -9.64
C LEU A 437 -21.71 19.08 -9.87
N ALA A 438 -22.58 19.71 -9.08
CA ALA A 438 -22.81 21.15 -9.12
C ALA A 438 -21.54 21.96 -8.75
N LEU A 439 -20.69 21.44 -7.87
CA LEU A 439 -19.43 22.08 -7.48
C LEU A 439 -18.35 22.04 -8.58
N THR A 440 -18.53 21.26 -9.65
CA THR A 440 -17.60 21.23 -10.79
C THR A 440 -17.50 22.57 -11.52
N TRP A 441 -18.47 23.45 -11.28
CA TRP A 441 -18.65 24.74 -11.92
C TRP A 441 -18.25 25.92 -11.03
N ALA A 442 -18.03 25.70 -9.73
CA ALA A 442 -17.56 26.72 -8.78
C ALA A 442 -16.05 26.99 -8.95
N GLU A 443 -15.59 28.21 -8.62
CA GLU A 443 -14.29 28.79 -8.98
C GLU A 443 -13.04 27.89 -8.88
N GLU A 444 -12.12 28.12 -9.83
CA GLU A 444 -10.87 27.38 -10.04
C GLU A 444 -9.86 27.62 -8.90
N GLY A 445 -9.55 26.57 -8.11
CA GLY A 445 -8.45 26.67 -7.14
C GLY A 445 -8.29 25.60 -6.05
N SER A 446 -8.84 24.38 -6.16
CA SER A 446 -8.73 23.39 -5.07
C SER A 446 -8.36 21.96 -5.52
N PRO A 447 -7.76 21.13 -4.63
CA PRO A 447 -7.43 19.71 -4.85
C PRO A 447 -8.65 18.79 -5.09
N ARG A 448 -9.84 19.36 -5.31
CA ARG A 448 -11.11 18.63 -5.55
C ARG A 448 -11.20 17.95 -6.91
N THR A 449 -10.28 18.22 -7.84
CA THR A 449 -10.37 17.70 -9.21
C THR A 449 -10.44 16.17 -9.25
N THR A 450 -9.72 15.48 -8.37
CA THR A 450 -9.72 14.02 -8.23
C THR A 450 -11.08 13.48 -7.76
N VAL A 451 -11.68 14.11 -6.74
CA VAL A 451 -12.98 13.69 -6.19
C VAL A 451 -14.06 13.90 -7.23
N LEU A 452 -14.02 15.05 -7.91
CA LEU A 452 -14.94 15.35 -9.00
C LEU A 452 -14.81 14.34 -10.16
N CYS A 453 -13.58 13.92 -10.51
CA CYS A 453 -13.39 12.86 -11.50
C CYS A 453 -14.06 11.55 -11.06
N SER A 454 -13.83 11.13 -9.81
CA SER A 454 -14.43 9.90 -9.27
C SER A 454 -15.96 9.97 -9.22
N ALA A 455 -16.53 11.14 -8.88
CA ALA A 455 -17.97 11.37 -8.90
C ALA A 455 -18.56 11.26 -10.32
N TRP A 456 -17.95 11.90 -11.32
CA TRP A 456 -18.40 11.79 -12.72
C TRP A 456 -18.35 10.35 -13.25
N LEU A 457 -17.26 9.63 -12.96
CA LEU A 457 -17.09 8.23 -13.36
C LEU A 457 -18.09 7.30 -12.67
N LEU A 458 -18.38 7.54 -11.39
CA LEU A 458 -19.37 6.78 -10.63
C LEU A 458 -20.78 7.03 -11.16
N THR A 459 -21.16 8.29 -11.42
CA THR A 459 -22.46 8.64 -12.01
C THR A 459 -22.65 8.03 -13.40
N ALA A 460 -21.61 8.07 -14.26
CA ALA A 460 -21.65 7.39 -15.56
C ALA A 460 -21.86 5.87 -15.42
N SER A 461 -21.20 5.25 -14.44
CA SER A 461 -21.34 3.81 -14.16
C SER A 461 -22.74 3.47 -13.66
N PHE A 462 -23.29 4.26 -12.73
CA PHE A 462 -24.65 4.07 -12.23
C PHE A 462 -25.69 4.23 -13.33
N SER A 463 -25.56 5.23 -14.19
CA SER A 463 -26.43 5.41 -15.35
C SER A 463 -26.37 4.21 -16.29
N ALA A 464 -25.16 3.72 -16.64
CA ALA A 464 -25.00 2.56 -17.51
C ALA A 464 -25.60 1.27 -16.93
N GLN A 465 -25.41 1.03 -15.63
CA GLN A 465 -25.94 -0.15 -14.93
C GLN A 465 -27.46 -0.06 -14.73
N GLN A 466 -28.01 1.14 -14.51
CA GLN A 466 -29.44 1.37 -14.42
C GLN A 466 -30.14 1.02 -15.74
N HIS A 467 -29.58 1.45 -16.88
CA HIS A 467 -30.17 1.21 -18.20
C HIS A 467 -30.06 -0.27 -18.63
N SER A 468 -28.88 -0.88 -18.46
CA SER A 468 -28.68 -2.29 -18.82
C SER A 468 -29.45 -3.27 -17.92
N GLY A 469 -29.66 -2.91 -16.65
CA GLY A 469 -30.39 -3.73 -15.67
C GLY A 469 -31.87 -3.37 -15.48
N SER A 470 -32.37 -2.31 -16.13
CA SER A 470 -33.72 -1.74 -15.92
C SER A 470 -34.07 -1.55 -14.43
N LEU A 471 -33.12 -1.06 -13.64
CA LEU A 471 -33.26 -0.96 -12.18
C LEU A 471 -34.16 0.21 -11.80
N GLN A 472 -34.93 0.03 -10.72
CA GLN A 472 -35.73 1.10 -10.11
C GLN A 472 -34.82 2.09 -9.38
N VAL A 473 -35.12 3.38 -9.53
CA VAL A 473 -34.36 4.47 -8.92
C VAL A 473 -35.30 5.24 -8.00
N HIS A 474 -34.86 5.52 -6.77
CA HIS A 474 -35.66 6.24 -5.76
C HIS A 474 -35.52 7.76 -5.88
N GLN A 475 -34.43 8.25 -6.46
CA GLN A 475 -34.14 9.67 -6.63
C GLN A 475 -33.45 9.96 -7.96
N THR A 476 -33.91 11.01 -8.63
CA THR A 476 -33.34 11.49 -9.88
C THR A 476 -32.29 12.57 -9.63
N LEU A 477 -31.12 12.44 -10.25
CA LEU A 477 -30.03 13.39 -10.19
C LEU A 477 -30.18 14.40 -11.33
N SER A 478 -30.21 15.70 -11.02
CA SER A 478 -30.27 16.74 -12.03
C SER A 478 -28.87 17.19 -12.47
N VAL A 479 -28.65 17.24 -13.79
CA VAL A 479 -27.40 17.77 -14.38
C VAL A 479 -27.74 18.83 -15.42
N GLU A 480 -27.10 19.99 -15.33
CA GLU A 480 -27.24 21.04 -16.33
C GLU A 480 -26.43 20.71 -17.59
N LEU A 481 -27.13 20.33 -18.67
CA LEU A 481 -26.51 19.94 -19.94
C LEU A 481 -25.67 21.07 -20.54
N ASP A 482 -26.14 22.32 -20.46
CA ASP A 482 -25.45 23.48 -21.02
C ASP A 482 -24.09 23.72 -20.36
N GLN A 483 -23.95 23.41 -19.06
CA GLN A 483 -22.68 23.58 -18.34
C GLN A 483 -21.67 22.50 -18.73
N VAL A 484 -22.14 21.25 -18.90
CA VAL A 484 -21.34 20.13 -19.44
C VAL A 484 -20.81 20.47 -20.83
N LEU A 485 -21.67 20.96 -21.72
CA LEU A 485 -21.29 21.33 -23.08
C LEU A 485 -20.31 22.51 -23.11
N LYS A 486 -20.53 23.54 -22.29
CA LYS A 486 -19.60 24.69 -22.16
C LYS A 486 -18.21 24.24 -21.69
N ALA A 487 -18.14 23.31 -20.75
CA ALA A 487 -16.88 22.81 -20.21
C ALA A 487 -16.04 22.05 -21.23
N LEU A 488 -16.69 21.31 -22.15
CA LEU A 488 -16.03 20.60 -23.24
C LEU A 488 -15.71 21.50 -24.44
N SER A 489 -16.54 22.52 -24.69
CA SER A 489 -16.35 23.46 -25.82
C SER A 489 -15.19 24.43 -25.57
N PHE A 490 -15.05 24.89 -24.32
CA PHE A 490 -13.97 25.79 -23.91
C PHE A 490 -13.16 25.14 -22.78
N PRO A 491 -12.27 24.19 -23.12
CA PRO A 491 -11.38 23.61 -22.14
C PRO A 491 -10.43 24.71 -21.67
N LYS A 492 -10.76 25.35 -20.55
CA LYS A 492 -9.79 26.07 -19.71
C LYS A 492 -8.71 25.07 -19.27
N LYS A 493 -7.67 25.48 -18.53
CA LYS A 493 -6.60 24.60 -17.99
C LYS A 493 -7.14 23.56 -16.97
N LYS A 494 -8.11 22.73 -17.36
CA LYS A 494 -8.69 21.64 -16.58
C LYS A 494 -7.86 20.38 -16.83
N ALA A 495 -7.73 19.54 -15.80
CA ALA A 495 -7.00 18.29 -15.89
C ALA A 495 -7.62 17.35 -16.94
N ALA A 496 -6.81 16.71 -17.78
CA ALA A 496 -7.25 15.81 -18.86
C ALA A 496 -8.19 14.69 -18.35
N LEU A 497 -7.95 14.19 -17.13
CA LEU A 497 -8.78 13.17 -16.48
C LEU A 497 -10.22 13.64 -16.21
N LEU A 498 -10.41 14.90 -15.81
CA LEU A 498 -11.75 15.44 -15.56
C LEU A 498 -12.54 15.55 -16.86
N SER A 499 -11.88 16.04 -17.92
CA SER A 499 -12.46 16.09 -19.26
C SER A 499 -12.84 14.68 -19.76
N ALA A 500 -11.96 13.69 -19.56
CA ALA A 500 -12.24 12.29 -19.92
C ALA A 500 -13.42 11.70 -19.12
N ALA A 501 -13.55 12.01 -17.83
CA ALA A 501 -14.66 11.56 -16.99
C ALA A 501 -16.01 12.16 -17.43
N ILE A 502 -16.03 13.47 -17.74
CA ILE A 502 -17.21 14.16 -18.26
C ILE A 502 -17.60 13.61 -19.63
N LEU A 503 -16.62 13.36 -20.51
CA LEU A 503 -16.86 12.74 -21.81
C LEU A 503 -17.44 11.33 -21.69
N ARG A 504 -16.99 10.54 -20.71
CA ARG A 504 -17.56 9.23 -20.45
C ARG A 504 -19.02 9.32 -20.03
N PHE A 505 -19.36 10.25 -19.13
CA PHE A 505 -20.74 10.52 -18.75
C PHE A 505 -21.61 10.92 -19.96
N LEU A 506 -21.12 11.85 -20.78
CA LEU A 506 -21.84 12.31 -21.97
C LEU A 506 -22.05 11.17 -22.97
N ARG A 507 -21.03 10.34 -23.17
CA ARG A 507 -21.12 9.13 -24.00
C ARG A 507 -22.22 8.18 -23.50
N THR A 508 -22.25 7.90 -22.19
CA THR A 508 -23.30 7.04 -21.61
C THR A 508 -24.69 7.65 -21.78
N ALA A 509 -24.83 8.97 -21.62
CA ALA A 509 -26.10 9.66 -21.82
C ALA A 509 -26.58 9.61 -23.28
N LEU A 510 -25.66 9.78 -24.25
CA LEU A 510 -25.94 9.67 -25.68
C LEU A 510 -26.36 8.25 -26.08
N GLN A 511 -25.65 7.23 -25.60
CA GLN A 511 -26.00 5.82 -25.86
C GLN A 511 -27.39 5.46 -25.33
N GLN A 512 -27.81 6.10 -24.24
CA GLN A 512 -29.14 5.93 -23.66
C GLN A 512 -30.18 6.87 -24.29
N SER A 513 -29.83 7.63 -25.33
CA SER A 513 -30.68 8.64 -25.95
C SER A 513 -31.28 9.66 -24.95
N PHE A 514 -30.56 9.92 -23.86
CA PHE A 514 -30.97 10.75 -22.73
C PHE A 514 -32.22 10.25 -21.97
N SER A 515 -32.62 8.99 -22.17
CA SER A 515 -33.66 8.33 -21.38
C SER A 515 -33.02 7.49 -20.27
N SER A 516 -32.74 8.13 -19.13
CA SER A 516 -32.33 7.45 -17.90
C SER A 516 -33.33 7.73 -16.79
N ALA A 517 -33.65 6.71 -15.99
CA ALA A 517 -34.46 6.92 -14.78
C ALA A 517 -33.65 7.53 -13.63
N LEU A 518 -32.32 7.56 -13.75
CA LEU A 518 -31.42 8.11 -12.73
C LEU A 518 -31.07 9.57 -12.99
N VAL A 519 -30.79 9.95 -14.24
CA VAL A 519 -30.27 11.28 -14.57
C VAL A 519 -31.29 12.07 -15.36
N THR A 520 -31.68 13.22 -14.84
CA THR A 520 -32.52 14.20 -15.53
C THR A 520 -31.67 15.37 -16.00
N LEU A 521 -31.68 15.64 -17.30
CA LEU A 521 -30.96 16.78 -17.86
C LEU A 521 -31.84 18.02 -17.79
N VAL A 522 -31.40 19.01 -17.02
CA VAL A 522 -32.11 20.28 -16.87
C VAL A 522 -31.54 21.31 -17.87
N PRO A 523 -32.36 21.97 -18.68
CA PRO A 523 -31.92 23.07 -19.52
C PRO A 523 -31.58 24.29 -18.66
N SER A 524 -30.46 24.97 -18.95
CA SER A 524 -30.03 26.14 -18.18
C SER A 524 -30.73 27.39 -18.71
N GLY A 525 -31.68 27.92 -17.94
CA GLY A 525 -32.34 29.22 -18.19
C GLY A 525 -33.58 29.19 -19.11
N VAL A 526 -34.30 30.31 -19.13
CA VAL A 526 -35.52 30.54 -19.94
C VAL A 526 -35.16 30.50 -21.43
N ARG A 527 -35.32 29.33 -22.05
CA ARG A 527 -35.08 29.14 -23.48
C ARG A 527 -36.27 29.74 -24.26
N PRO A 528 -36.06 30.56 -25.30
CA PRO A 528 -37.12 30.83 -26.28
C PRO A 528 -37.56 29.51 -26.91
N SER A 529 -38.85 29.42 -27.26
CA SER A 529 -39.47 28.25 -27.91
C SER A 529 -38.52 27.60 -28.91
N PRO A 530 -38.20 26.29 -28.80
CA PRO A 530 -37.36 25.62 -29.78
C PRO A 530 -37.96 25.79 -31.18
N ALA A 531 -37.12 26.03 -32.18
CA ALA A 531 -37.56 25.99 -33.57
C ALA A 531 -38.08 24.58 -33.89
N ALA A 532 -39.00 24.45 -34.85
CA ALA A 532 -39.63 23.16 -35.18
C ALA A 532 -38.61 22.04 -35.48
N GLU A 533 -37.43 22.39 -36.03
CA GLU A 533 -36.32 21.48 -36.33
C GLU A 533 -35.57 20.98 -35.07
N ASP A 534 -35.52 21.76 -33.99
CA ASP A 534 -34.86 21.38 -32.73
C ASP A 534 -35.70 20.40 -31.89
N THR A 535 -36.98 20.19 -32.23
CA THR A 535 -37.85 19.23 -31.53
C THR A 535 -37.47 17.77 -31.81
N VAL A 536 -36.88 17.49 -32.98
CA VAL A 536 -36.49 16.13 -33.41
C VAL A 536 -35.21 15.66 -32.70
N LEU A 537 -34.32 16.60 -32.36
CA LEU A 537 -33.02 16.35 -31.72
C LEU A 537 -33.08 16.48 -30.18
N ALA A 538 -34.24 16.80 -29.62
CA ALA A 538 -34.42 16.97 -28.19
C ALA A 538 -33.88 15.75 -27.41
N PRO A 539 -33.10 15.97 -26.33
CA PRO A 539 -32.85 17.24 -25.63
C PRO A 539 -31.75 18.15 -26.23
N LEU A 540 -31.00 17.73 -27.26
CA LEU A 540 -29.95 18.53 -27.88
C LEU A 540 -30.50 19.44 -28.99
N GLY A 541 -30.10 20.72 -28.99
CA GLY A 541 -30.34 21.61 -30.12
C GLY A 541 -29.25 21.50 -31.18
N THR A 542 -29.55 21.89 -32.42
CA THR A 542 -28.58 21.93 -33.53
C THR A 542 -27.29 22.71 -33.18
N SER A 543 -27.42 23.86 -32.51
CA SER A 543 -26.30 24.69 -32.07
C SER A 543 -25.42 24.01 -30.98
N GLN A 544 -26.04 23.22 -30.10
CA GLN A 544 -25.35 22.45 -29.05
C GLN A 544 -24.59 21.26 -29.63
N VAL A 545 -25.13 20.62 -30.68
CA VAL A 545 -24.42 19.56 -31.42
C VAL A 545 -23.16 20.11 -32.07
N LEU A 546 -23.27 21.26 -32.75
CA LEU A 546 -22.12 21.89 -33.40
C LEU A 546 -21.05 22.34 -32.39
N SER A 547 -21.44 22.94 -31.26
CA SER A 547 -20.48 23.34 -30.23
C SER A 547 -19.77 22.14 -29.60
N LEU A 548 -20.51 21.04 -29.36
CA LEU A 548 -19.94 19.79 -28.87
C LEU A 548 -18.93 19.20 -29.86
N VAL A 549 -19.26 19.15 -31.15
CA VAL A 549 -18.35 18.64 -32.19
C VAL A 549 -17.06 19.45 -32.22
N ILE A 550 -17.16 20.79 -32.19
CA ILE A 550 -15.99 21.68 -32.13
C ILE A 550 -15.16 21.41 -30.86
N GLY A 551 -15.80 21.26 -29.70
CA GLY A 551 -15.15 20.91 -28.44
C GLY A 551 -14.39 19.59 -28.52
N LEU A 552 -15.04 18.53 -29.03
CA LEU A 552 -14.44 17.20 -29.21
C LEU A 552 -13.24 17.23 -30.17
N GLN A 553 -13.36 17.94 -31.30
CA GLN A 553 -12.26 18.13 -32.24
C GLN A 553 -11.08 18.86 -31.59
N ASN A 554 -11.34 19.93 -30.81
CA ASN A 554 -10.29 20.66 -30.09
C ASN A 554 -9.59 19.81 -29.03
N LEU A 555 -10.33 18.95 -28.31
CA LEU A 555 -9.75 18.03 -27.32
C LEU A 555 -8.88 16.94 -27.99
N LEU A 556 -9.27 16.44 -29.16
CA LEU A 556 -8.46 15.49 -29.93
C LEU A 556 -7.11 16.07 -30.37
N VAL A 557 -7.06 17.36 -30.69
CA VAL A 557 -5.80 18.06 -31.05
C VAL A 557 -4.81 18.12 -29.89
N GLN A 558 -5.24 17.96 -28.64
CA GLN A 558 -4.34 17.99 -27.47
C GLN A 558 -3.41 16.76 -27.37
N LYS A 559 -3.67 15.70 -28.15
CA LYS A 559 -2.83 14.48 -28.27
C LYS A 559 -2.61 13.69 -26.96
N ASP A 560 -3.41 13.90 -25.92
CA ASP A 560 -3.41 13.04 -24.72
C ASP A 560 -4.12 11.70 -25.03
N PRO A 561 -3.51 10.53 -24.76
CA PRO A 561 -4.04 9.23 -25.17
C PRO A 561 -5.36 8.84 -24.46
N LEU A 562 -5.53 9.19 -23.19
CA LEU A 562 -6.76 8.88 -22.45
C LEU A 562 -7.91 9.76 -22.93
N LEU A 563 -7.61 11.05 -23.15
CA LEU A 563 -8.57 12.00 -23.67
C LEU A 563 -8.97 11.65 -25.11
N SER A 564 -8.03 11.25 -25.97
CA SER A 564 -8.34 10.87 -27.34
C SER A 564 -9.26 9.66 -27.42
N HIS A 565 -9.02 8.64 -26.59
CA HIS A 565 -9.90 7.48 -26.48
C HIS A 565 -11.32 7.87 -26.06
N ALA A 566 -11.45 8.70 -25.02
CA ALA A 566 -12.75 9.17 -24.54
C ALA A 566 -13.48 10.04 -25.60
N CYS A 567 -12.75 10.91 -26.30
CA CYS A 567 -13.29 11.78 -27.34
C CYS A 567 -13.82 10.99 -28.54
N VAL A 568 -13.04 10.04 -29.08
CA VAL A 568 -13.47 9.20 -30.20
C VAL A 568 -14.69 8.38 -29.82
N GLY A 569 -14.71 7.78 -28.62
CA GLY A 569 -15.89 7.05 -28.13
C GLY A 569 -17.13 7.95 -27.97
N CYS A 570 -16.96 9.21 -27.55
CA CYS A 570 -18.05 10.16 -27.46
C CYS A 570 -18.54 10.62 -28.84
N LEU A 571 -17.65 10.80 -29.82
CA LEU A 571 -18.01 11.09 -31.22
C LEU A 571 -18.78 9.94 -31.87
N GLU A 572 -18.38 8.70 -31.63
CA GLU A 572 -19.11 7.49 -32.05
C GLU A 572 -20.54 7.50 -31.52
N ALA A 573 -20.71 7.66 -30.20
CA ALA A 573 -22.03 7.69 -29.58
C ALA A 573 -22.88 8.88 -30.05
N LEU A 574 -22.26 10.04 -30.30
CA LEU A 574 -22.95 11.23 -30.81
C LEU A 574 -23.48 10.98 -32.22
N LEU A 575 -22.66 10.43 -33.12
CA LEU A 575 -23.09 10.15 -34.48
C LEU A 575 -24.13 9.03 -34.55
N ASP A 576 -24.02 7.99 -33.72
CA ASP A 576 -25.04 6.96 -33.62
C ASP A 576 -26.38 7.54 -33.12
N TYR A 577 -26.36 8.42 -32.12
CA TYR A 577 -27.54 9.13 -31.64
C TYR A 577 -28.15 10.04 -32.71
N LEU A 578 -27.32 10.84 -33.40
CA LEU A 578 -27.78 11.69 -34.48
C LEU A 578 -28.35 10.86 -35.62
N HIS A 579 -27.70 9.76 -36.03
CA HIS A 579 -28.18 8.91 -37.10
C HIS A 579 -29.56 8.30 -36.80
N ALA A 580 -29.82 7.93 -35.55
CA ALA A 580 -31.11 7.40 -35.12
C ALA A 580 -32.24 8.44 -35.12
N ARG A 581 -31.93 9.73 -34.94
CA ARG A 581 -32.91 10.83 -34.84
C ARG A 581 -33.04 11.66 -36.11
N ASN A 582 -31.92 12.05 -36.71
CA ASN A 582 -31.79 12.83 -37.92
C ASN A 582 -30.53 12.39 -38.73
N PRO A 583 -30.70 11.51 -39.75
CA PRO A 583 -29.58 10.98 -40.52
C PRO A 583 -28.84 12.05 -41.33
N ASP A 584 -29.52 13.10 -41.78
CA ASP A 584 -28.91 14.18 -42.57
C ASP A 584 -27.93 15.00 -41.74
N MET A 585 -28.28 15.26 -40.47
CA MET A 585 -27.38 15.92 -39.53
C MET A 585 -26.14 15.06 -39.22
N ALA A 586 -26.31 13.75 -39.08
CA ALA A 586 -25.20 12.83 -38.86
C ALA A 586 -24.22 12.84 -40.05
N LEU A 587 -24.75 12.79 -41.29
CA LEU A 587 -23.95 12.92 -42.50
C LEU A 587 -23.26 14.28 -42.61
N HIS A 588 -23.95 15.37 -42.24
CA HIS A 588 -23.38 16.72 -42.25
C HIS A 588 -22.22 16.87 -41.26
N VAL A 589 -22.35 16.33 -40.03
CA VAL A 589 -21.27 16.34 -39.03
C VAL A 589 -20.11 15.44 -39.46
N ALA A 590 -20.43 14.25 -39.98
CA ALA A 590 -19.42 13.30 -40.43
C ALA A 590 -18.62 13.87 -41.61
N SER A 591 -19.24 14.56 -42.57
CA SER A 591 -18.61 15.08 -43.80
C SER A 591 -17.93 16.46 -43.69
N GLN A 592 -17.85 17.05 -42.49
CA GLN A 592 -17.22 18.35 -42.27
C GLN A 592 -15.77 18.38 -42.77
N PRO A 593 -15.34 19.40 -43.54
CA PRO A 593 -13.97 19.50 -44.04
C PRO A 593 -12.93 19.60 -42.90
N TRP A 594 -13.35 20.09 -41.72
CA TRP A 594 -12.47 20.16 -40.56
C TRP A 594 -12.04 18.77 -40.04
N ASN A 595 -12.85 17.73 -40.25
CA ASN A 595 -12.48 16.36 -39.91
C ASN A 595 -11.29 15.85 -40.74
N ARG A 596 -11.17 16.31 -42.00
CA ARG A 596 -10.00 16.00 -42.86
C ARG A 596 -8.73 16.66 -42.31
N PHE A 597 -8.83 17.94 -41.91
CA PHE A 597 -7.71 18.65 -41.28
C PHE A 597 -7.30 18.00 -39.94
N LEU A 598 -8.28 17.61 -39.12
CA LEU A 598 -8.05 16.91 -37.86
C LEU A 598 -7.32 15.58 -38.09
N LEU A 599 -7.75 14.79 -39.08
CA LEU A 599 -7.10 13.52 -39.38
C LEU A 599 -5.63 13.72 -39.79
N PHE A 600 -5.34 14.69 -40.66
CA PHE A 600 -3.95 14.99 -41.03
C PHE A 600 -3.11 15.44 -39.84
N THR A 601 -3.63 16.29 -38.96
CA THR A 601 -2.90 16.75 -37.77
C THR A 601 -2.64 15.64 -36.75
N LEU A 602 -3.49 14.61 -36.70
CA LEU A 602 -3.29 13.40 -35.90
C LEU A 602 -2.27 12.45 -36.55
N LEU A 603 -2.27 12.33 -37.87
CA LEU A 603 -1.35 11.47 -38.64
C LEU A 603 0.08 12.02 -38.72
N ASP A 604 0.27 13.34 -38.68
CA ASP A 604 1.59 14.01 -38.73
C ASP A 604 2.45 13.82 -37.45
N ALA A 605 2.04 12.95 -36.53
CA ALA A 605 2.64 12.76 -35.21
C ALA A 605 3.79 11.72 -35.14
N GLY A 606 4.22 11.14 -36.27
CA GLY A 606 5.36 10.20 -36.36
C GLY A 606 5.11 8.98 -37.26
N GLU A 607 6.14 8.14 -37.44
CA GLU A 607 6.04 6.88 -38.20
C GLU A 607 5.01 5.92 -37.57
N ASN A 608 4.14 5.31 -38.39
CA ASN A 608 3.05 4.41 -37.98
C ASN A 608 2.00 5.00 -37.03
N SER A 609 1.85 6.33 -36.99
CA SER A 609 0.78 7.03 -36.23
C SER A 609 -0.63 6.49 -36.56
N PHE A 610 -0.87 6.08 -37.80
CA PHE A 610 -2.14 5.50 -38.26
C PHE A 610 -2.52 4.19 -37.52
N LEU A 611 -1.59 3.48 -36.89
CA LEU A 611 -1.85 2.27 -36.10
C LEU A 611 -2.31 2.57 -34.66
N ARG A 612 -2.45 3.85 -34.29
CA ARG A 612 -3.06 4.20 -33.01
C ARG A 612 -4.54 3.81 -33.00
N PRO A 613 -5.04 3.09 -31.97
CA PRO A 613 -6.40 2.57 -31.94
C PRO A 613 -7.47 3.67 -32.04
N GLU A 614 -7.19 4.88 -31.53
CA GLU A 614 -8.08 6.04 -31.60
C GLU A 614 -8.24 6.54 -33.03
N ILE A 615 -7.14 6.60 -33.78
CA ILE A 615 -7.12 7.06 -35.18
C ILE A 615 -7.83 6.04 -36.07
N LEU A 616 -7.55 4.74 -35.89
CA LEU A 616 -8.23 3.66 -36.62
C LEU A 616 -9.75 3.67 -36.38
N ARG A 617 -10.18 3.87 -35.12
CA ARG A 617 -11.61 4.01 -34.80
C ARG A 617 -12.25 5.23 -35.44
N LEU A 618 -11.57 6.37 -35.39
CA LEU A 618 -12.04 7.60 -36.04
C LEU A 618 -12.16 7.43 -37.56
N MET A 619 -11.18 6.81 -38.20
CA MET A 619 -11.23 6.46 -39.63
C MET A 619 -12.38 5.49 -39.93
N THR A 620 -12.58 4.47 -39.09
CA THR A 620 -13.69 3.52 -39.22
C THR A 620 -15.04 4.23 -39.21
N LEU A 621 -15.20 5.19 -38.30
CA LEU A 621 -16.40 6.01 -38.18
C LEU A 621 -16.65 6.86 -39.44
N PHE A 622 -15.62 7.49 -40.02
CA PHE A 622 -15.77 8.25 -41.26
C PHE A 622 -16.12 7.38 -42.48
N VAL A 623 -15.58 6.15 -42.54
CA VAL A 623 -15.94 5.16 -43.56
C VAL A 623 -17.39 4.71 -43.38
N ARG A 624 -17.85 4.50 -42.14
CA ARG A 624 -19.24 4.08 -41.83
C ARG A 624 -20.29 5.09 -42.30
N PHE A 625 -19.99 6.39 -42.28
CA PHE A 625 -20.90 7.44 -42.73
C PHE A 625 -20.63 7.93 -44.17
N GLN A 626 -19.92 7.15 -44.99
CA GLN A 626 -19.70 7.42 -46.42
C GLN A 626 -19.10 8.81 -46.73
N SER A 627 -18.22 9.30 -45.86
CA SER A 627 -17.60 10.62 -46.03
C SER A 627 -16.41 10.58 -47.01
N SER A 628 -16.71 10.44 -48.31
CA SER A 628 -15.69 10.47 -49.38
C SER A 628 -14.90 11.80 -49.44
N SER A 629 -15.44 12.86 -48.83
CA SER A 629 -14.78 14.16 -48.70
C SER A 629 -13.61 14.17 -47.70
N ILE A 630 -13.54 13.18 -46.80
CA ILE A 630 -12.56 13.14 -45.71
C ILE A 630 -11.49 12.09 -45.96
N LEU A 631 -11.88 10.87 -46.33
CA LEU A 631 -11.00 9.76 -46.67
C LEU A 631 -11.17 9.37 -48.13
N SER A 632 -10.12 9.53 -48.93
CA SER A 632 -10.11 9.06 -50.32
C SER A 632 -9.86 7.55 -50.39
N HIS A 633 -10.24 6.92 -51.51
CA HIS A 633 -9.94 5.50 -51.76
C HIS A 633 -8.43 5.20 -51.73
N GLU A 634 -7.61 6.16 -52.19
CA GLU A 634 -6.14 6.04 -52.17
C GLU A 634 -5.58 6.07 -50.75
N GLU A 635 -6.10 6.96 -49.88
CA GLU A 635 -5.70 7.06 -48.48
C GLU A 635 -6.05 5.80 -47.69
N VAL A 636 -7.22 5.20 -47.95
CA VAL A 636 -7.59 3.90 -47.37
C VAL A 636 -6.65 2.80 -47.85
N GLY A 637 -6.30 2.78 -49.14
CA GLY A 637 -5.33 1.83 -49.70
C GLY A 637 -3.95 1.92 -49.05
N LEU A 638 -3.45 3.14 -48.83
CA LEU A 638 -2.15 3.37 -48.18
C LEU A 638 -2.12 2.90 -46.73
N VAL A 639 -3.22 3.07 -45.97
CA VAL A 639 -3.33 2.58 -44.59
C VAL A 639 -3.37 1.05 -44.55
N LEU A 640 -4.06 0.40 -45.50
CA LEU A 640 -4.09 -1.06 -45.61
C LEU A 640 -2.71 -1.63 -45.99
N GLN A 641 -2.01 -0.99 -46.93
CA GLN A 641 -0.66 -1.39 -47.31
C GLN A 641 0.34 -1.17 -46.15
N GLY A 642 0.24 -0.04 -45.45
CA GLY A 642 1.04 0.25 -44.26
C GLY A 642 0.78 -0.74 -43.12
N ALA A 643 -0.47 -1.16 -42.91
CA ALA A 643 -0.82 -2.18 -41.91
C ALA A 643 -0.32 -3.58 -42.30
N ALA A 644 -0.28 -3.92 -43.59
CA ALA A 644 0.28 -5.18 -44.09
C ALA A 644 1.81 -5.27 -43.94
N LEU A 645 2.50 -4.12 -43.98
CA LEU A 645 3.94 -4.03 -43.77
C LEU A 645 4.32 -3.98 -42.28
N ALA A 646 3.38 -3.70 -41.39
CA ALA A 646 3.62 -3.64 -39.95
C ALA A 646 3.61 -5.04 -39.32
N ASP A 647 4.47 -5.25 -38.32
CA ASP A 647 4.49 -6.51 -37.57
C ASP A 647 3.28 -6.61 -36.63
N LEU A 648 2.27 -7.36 -37.07
CA LEU A 648 1.02 -7.57 -36.33
C LEU A 648 1.23 -8.22 -34.95
N SER A 649 2.35 -8.93 -34.75
CA SER A 649 2.66 -9.59 -33.48
C SER A 649 3.14 -8.61 -32.39
N ALA A 650 3.64 -7.44 -32.81
CA ALA A 650 4.09 -6.37 -31.91
C ALA A 650 2.99 -5.38 -31.49
N LEU A 651 1.78 -5.51 -32.06
CA LEU A 651 0.66 -4.59 -31.82
C LEU A 651 -0.15 -4.93 -30.57
N SER A 652 -0.70 -3.90 -29.93
CA SER A 652 -1.60 -4.06 -28.78
C SER A 652 -2.93 -4.72 -29.18
N ASN A 653 -3.56 -5.48 -28.27
CA ASN A 653 -4.88 -6.08 -28.51
C ASN A 653 -5.94 -5.04 -28.89
N SER A 654 -5.90 -3.83 -28.30
CA SER A 654 -6.81 -2.73 -28.67
C SER A 654 -6.60 -2.22 -30.10
N THR A 655 -5.35 -2.19 -30.57
CA THR A 655 -5.02 -1.83 -31.96
C THR A 655 -5.52 -2.89 -32.92
N LEU A 656 -5.31 -4.17 -32.59
CA LEU A 656 -5.79 -5.29 -33.42
C LEU A 656 -7.32 -5.29 -33.54
N GLN A 657 -8.04 -5.02 -32.45
CA GLN A 657 -9.50 -4.91 -32.47
C GLN A 657 -9.99 -3.72 -33.31
N ALA A 658 -9.34 -2.55 -33.17
CA ALA A 658 -9.66 -1.37 -33.97
C ALA A 658 -9.39 -1.59 -35.46
N LEU A 659 -8.27 -2.22 -35.80
CA LEU A 659 -7.89 -2.57 -37.17
C LEU A 659 -8.89 -3.57 -37.79
N ARG A 660 -9.33 -4.57 -37.02
CA ARG A 660 -10.37 -5.51 -37.45
C ARG A 660 -11.69 -4.79 -37.72
N GLY A 661 -12.10 -3.87 -36.84
CA GLY A 661 -13.28 -3.03 -37.05
C GLY A 661 -13.20 -2.20 -38.33
N PHE A 662 -12.04 -1.57 -38.57
CA PHE A 662 -11.78 -0.80 -39.78
C PHE A 662 -11.89 -1.66 -41.04
N LEU A 663 -11.25 -2.83 -41.06
CA LEU A 663 -11.29 -3.76 -42.20
C LEU A 663 -12.70 -4.23 -42.52
N LEU A 664 -13.48 -4.63 -41.51
CA LEU A 664 -14.87 -5.05 -41.68
C LEU A 664 -15.73 -3.92 -42.28
N GLN A 665 -15.53 -2.68 -41.82
CA GLN A 665 -16.28 -1.54 -42.31
C GLN A 665 -15.91 -1.17 -43.76
N VAL A 666 -14.63 -1.25 -44.12
CA VAL A 666 -14.14 -1.02 -45.49
C VAL A 666 -14.68 -2.08 -46.47
N GLN A 667 -14.71 -3.35 -46.05
CA GLN A 667 -15.30 -4.44 -46.84
C GLN A 667 -16.80 -4.27 -47.01
N GLY A 668 -17.52 -3.95 -45.94
CA GLY A 668 -18.97 -3.77 -45.96
C GLY A 668 -19.44 -2.62 -46.85
N MET A 669 -18.62 -1.59 -47.03
CA MET A 669 -18.92 -0.43 -47.87
C MET A 669 -18.36 -0.52 -49.30
N GLY A 670 -17.67 -1.60 -49.66
CA GLY A 670 -17.17 -1.82 -51.02
C GLY A 670 -16.09 -0.82 -51.47
N LEU A 671 -15.33 -0.23 -50.53
CA LEU A 671 -14.25 0.71 -50.85
C LEU A 671 -12.92 0.12 -51.39
N PRO A 672 -12.59 -1.19 -51.34
CA PRO A 672 -11.25 -1.63 -51.77
C PRO A 672 -11.15 -1.73 -53.30
N ALA A 673 -10.06 -1.20 -53.85
CA ALA A 673 -9.60 -1.53 -55.20
C ALA A 673 -8.86 -2.90 -55.26
N ASP A 674 -8.24 -3.33 -54.14
CA ASP A 674 -7.46 -4.58 -54.06
C ASP A 674 -7.98 -5.52 -52.94
N CYS A 675 -8.97 -6.35 -53.26
CA CYS A 675 -9.55 -7.32 -52.32
C CYS A 675 -8.55 -8.35 -51.74
N SER A 676 -7.42 -8.60 -52.40
CA SER A 676 -6.42 -9.60 -51.99
C SER A 676 -5.68 -9.20 -50.71
N VAL A 677 -5.29 -7.94 -50.56
CA VAL A 677 -4.52 -7.44 -49.40
C VAL A 677 -5.38 -7.43 -48.14
N ALA A 678 -6.64 -6.99 -48.25
CA ALA A 678 -7.59 -6.98 -47.13
C ALA A 678 -7.94 -8.39 -46.63
N GLN A 679 -8.11 -9.36 -47.55
CA GLN A 679 -8.37 -10.76 -47.20
C GLN A 679 -7.16 -11.43 -46.53
N THR A 680 -5.94 -11.13 -47.00
CA THR A 680 -4.70 -11.66 -46.41
C THR A 680 -4.48 -11.12 -45.00
N LEU A 681 -4.73 -9.82 -44.79
CA LEU A 681 -4.71 -9.20 -43.47
C LEU A 681 -5.76 -9.80 -42.53
N GLN A 682 -6.99 -10.01 -42.98
CA GLN A 682 -8.03 -10.61 -42.16
C GLN A 682 -7.67 -12.04 -41.71
N ALA A 683 -7.17 -12.88 -42.63
CA ALA A 683 -6.72 -14.24 -42.30
C ALA A 683 -5.58 -14.23 -41.26
N SER A 684 -4.65 -13.27 -41.35
CA SER A 684 -3.56 -13.12 -40.38
C SER A 684 -4.03 -12.66 -38.99
N LEU A 685 -5.04 -11.80 -38.91
CA LEU A 685 -5.63 -11.33 -37.65
C LEU A 685 -6.45 -12.41 -36.94
N GLU A 686 -7.16 -13.25 -37.72
CA GLU A 686 -7.92 -14.39 -37.21
C GLU A 686 -6.99 -15.47 -36.63
N GLY A 687 -5.82 -15.70 -37.25
CA GLY A 687 -4.78 -16.58 -36.74
C GLY A 687 -4.08 -16.09 -35.45
N LEU A 688 -3.99 -14.77 -35.23
CA LEU A 688 -3.38 -14.18 -34.03
C LEU A 688 -4.38 -14.08 -32.86
N SER A 689 -5.64 -13.78 -33.13
CA SER A 689 -6.70 -13.67 -32.09
C SER A 689 -6.97 -14.98 -31.37
N THR A 690 -6.85 -16.11 -32.07
CA THR A 690 -6.99 -17.46 -31.50
C THR A 690 -5.83 -17.84 -30.59
N ARG A 691 -4.63 -17.27 -30.80
CA ARG A 691 -3.45 -17.50 -29.96
C ARG A 691 -3.43 -16.60 -28.72
N ALA A 692 -3.83 -15.33 -28.87
CA ALA A 692 -3.88 -14.34 -27.78
C ALA A 692 -4.89 -14.70 -26.67
N ALA A 693 -5.97 -15.40 -26.98
CA ALA A 693 -6.96 -15.85 -25.99
C ALA A 693 -6.42 -16.89 -24.98
N SER A 694 -5.25 -17.49 -25.23
CA SER A 694 -4.72 -18.60 -24.43
C SER A 694 -3.49 -18.28 -23.56
N THR A 695 -2.82 -17.14 -23.75
CA THR A 695 -1.46 -16.93 -23.20
C THR A 695 -1.14 -15.53 -22.68
N GLN A 696 -2.10 -14.72 -22.22
CA GLN A 696 -1.77 -13.46 -21.54
C GLN A 696 -2.35 -13.38 -20.12
N PRO A 697 -1.58 -12.87 -19.13
CA PRO A 697 -2.15 -12.51 -17.83
C PRO A 697 -3.22 -11.43 -18.05
N PRO A 698 -4.25 -11.35 -17.20
CA PRO A 698 -5.28 -10.33 -17.34
C PRO A 698 -4.59 -8.96 -17.21
N LEU A 699 -4.56 -8.19 -18.29
CA LEU A 699 -4.21 -6.78 -18.25
C LEU A 699 -5.01 -6.16 -17.10
N GLN A 700 -4.33 -5.50 -16.14
CA GLN A 700 -4.98 -4.74 -15.07
C GLN A 700 -5.87 -3.68 -15.74
N ASP A 701 -7.15 -4.02 -15.88
CA ASP A 701 -8.14 -3.14 -16.49
C ASP A 701 -8.44 -1.93 -15.60
N MET A 702 -8.12 -2.04 -14.30
CA MET A 702 -8.28 -0.98 -13.31
C MET A 702 -6.93 -0.35 -12.93
N LEU A 703 -6.83 0.97 -13.00
CA LEU A 703 -5.66 1.76 -12.64
C LEU A 703 -6.01 2.90 -11.68
N CYS A 704 -5.05 3.32 -10.85
CA CYS A 704 -5.15 4.52 -10.01
C CYS A 704 -4.37 5.68 -10.65
N LEU A 705 -5.05 6.64 -11.27
CA LEU A 705 -4.40 7.82 -11.88
C LEU A 705 -4.59 9.04 -10.97
N GLY A 706 -3.49 9.55 -10.39
CA GLY A 706 -3.54 10.71 -9.49
C GLY A 706 -4.45 10.51 -8.27
N GLY A 707 -4.62 9.27 -7.81
CA GLY A 707 -5.54 8.93 -6.72
C GLY A 707 -6.97 8.59 -7.16
N VAL A 708 -7.30 8.62 -8.44
CA VAL A 708 -8.62 8.28 -9.00
C VAL A 708 -8.64 6.87 -9.57
N ALA A 709 -9.65 6.09 -9.21
CA ALA A 709 -9.93 4.78 -9.79
C ALA A 709 -10.44 4.91 -11.22
N VAL A 710 -9.79 4.26 -12.17
CA VAL A 710 -10.16 4.30 -13.59
C VAL A 710 -10.11 2.91 -14.20
N SER A 711 -11.23 2.48 -14.78
CA SER A 711 -11.26 1.32 -15.68
C SER A 711 -10.88 1.76 -17.10
N LEU A 712 -9.85 1.17 -17.67
CA LEU A 712 -9.45 1.44 -19.05
C LEU A 712 -10.49 0.92 -20.04
N SER A 713 -11.10 -0.24 -19.80
CA SER A 713 -12.22 -0.73 -20.61
C SER A 713 -13.43 0.21 -20.50
N HIS A 714 -13.69 0.79 -19.34
CA HIS A 714 -14.79 1.74 -19.19
C HIS A 714 -14.53 3.06 -19.94
N ILE A 715 -13.29 3.55 -19.99
CA ILE A 715 -12.97 4.77 -20.77
C ILE A 715 -12.89 4.47 -22.27
N ARG A 716 -12.24 3.37 -22.66
CA ARG A 716 -11.98 3.01 -24.07
C ARG A 716 -13.23 2.42 -24.75
N GLY A 717 -13.97 1.58 -24.05
CA GLY A 717 -15.03 0.71 -24.58
C GLY A 717 -16.26 1.45 -25.00
#